data_AF-A0A2N8UGW4-F1
#
_entry.id   AF-A0A2N8UGW4-F1
#
_cell.length_a   1.000
_cell.length_b   1.000
_cell.length_c   1.000
_cell.angle_alpha   90.00
_cell.angle_beta   90.00
_cell.angle_gamma   90.00
#
_symmetry.space_group_name_H-M   'P 1'
#
loop_
_entity.id
_entity.type
_entity.pdbx_description
1 polymer ?
#
loop_
_entity_poly.entity_id
_entity_poly.type
_entity_poly.pdbx_seq_one_letter_code
_entity_poly.pdbx_strand_id
1 'polypeptide(L)'
;MAVQSKLGHEAGWLAHLLSPHSRAKQGFGLVALLLLFSLRKRLVHSLDQRSLAKLARSHSDSDGLDVDSALKQVYYSKPDGSRDLLVPNRGRVSKVPIKPTTTSKFDADYAAFRKLPPTSDVGAVNAKSKNLSDHDVKRSQIEDAKAMRAEGGAAAATAKKVGVNKEFFRQLKAIFRILIPRRNSKEVFIFLLHTSFLVLRTYLSMLVARLDGAIVRDLVSANGRGFLRGLGLWFLLAIPSTYTNSMIRFLQSKLAIGFRTRLTRYVHDLYLNDKANFYRIINLDGRLDAADQYITTDIARFCETLAALYSNVSKPVLDLIIFNYALSRSLGPMGIFGLFTNYLLTGWILRQVTPAFGKLAAIEAKLEGDFRSAHSRLITNAEEIAFYNGASIEAGILNRAYIRLVRHINSIFKIRVAFNMTEDFVLKYAWSAAGYVIIAAPFLFGQKKPQSDATGAALAATAAAAKPKESDSSTVAAKTESYISNRRLLLSLADAGSRLMYSYKELAELAGFTSRVYTLISTLHLLNREQYQAMPRPVDLPADKPFYDLGHIDGQVATGSETVAFDKVPIVAPAPGLERGGEELVKDLTLRVKPGEHILITGPNGVGKTAVARVVAGLWPVFQGRLERPSINDIMFLPQRPYLSVGSLREQVIYPYTYPEHVTSGKTDDDLLAILKDVHLAYLPTREGGWETRKEWKDVLSGGEKQRMGMARLLYHRPKFGILDECTSAVSTDVEGLMYAKAKELGITLITISHRPSLFKYHEVLLRLTGENGAWETDFIGAETEQLSLENEIEDLEKKMADVEGWKTRIGEIQKELSFSKN
;
A
#
# COMPACT_ATOMS: atom_id res chain seq x y z
N MET A 1 22.59 -20.77 36.66
CA MET A 1 22.65 -20.05 37.95
C MET A 1 23.34 -18.67 37.90
N ALA A 2 24.34 -18.41 37.04
CA ALA A 2 24.98 -17.07 36.93
C ALA A 2 24.19 -16.00 36.12
N VAL A 3 23.14 -16.38 35.39
CA VAL A 3 22.27 -15.44 34.63
C VAL A 3 21.07 -14.96 35.47
N GLN A 4 20.69 -15.72 36.51
CA GLN A 4 19.63 -15.33 37.44
C GLN A 4 20.06 -14.22 38.41
N SER A 5 21.36 -14.14 38.76
CA SER A 5 21.84 -13.09 39.68
C SER A 5 21.99 -11.72 39.02
N LYS A 6 22.27 -11.65 37.70
CA LYS A 6 22.31 -10.38 36.95
C LYS A 6 20.93 -9.80 36.63
N LEU A 7 19.93 -10.64 36.32
CA LEU A 7 18.54 -10.17 36.12
C LEU A 7 17.87 -9.70 37.42
N GLY A 8 18.23 -10.28 38.57
CA GLY A 8 17.80 -9.81 39.89
C GLY A 8 18.39 -8.45 40.27
N HIS A 9 19.62 -8.15 39.86
CA HIS A 9 20.29 -6.87 40.13
C HIS A 9 19.75 -5.71 39.28
N GLU A 10 19.40 -5.94 38.01
CA GLU A 10 18.83 -4.88 37.15
C GLU A 10 17.33 -4.63 37.42
N ALA A 11 16.55 -5.66 37.80
CA ALA A 11 15.18 -5.48 38.29
C ALA A 11 15.15 -4.80 39.67
N GLY A 12 16.20 -5.00 40.48
CA GLY A 12 16.37 -4.38 41.79
C GLY A 12 16.47 -2.87 41.73
N TRP A 13 17.15 -2.29 40.74
CA TRP A 13 17.30 -0.83 40.61
C TRP A 13 15.97 -0.12 40.29
N LEU A 14 15.15 -0.70 39.39
CA LEU A 14 13.79 -0.22 39.12
C LEU A 14 12.85 -0.39 40.33
N ALA A 15 12.98 -1.49 41.08
CA ALA A 15 12.23 -1.72 42.32
C ALA A 15 12.66 -0.78 43.47
N HIS A 16 13.94 -0.35 43.48
CA HIS A 16 14.48 0.59 44.48
C HIS A 16 14.06 2.04 44.21
N LEU A 17 13.89 2.41 42.94
CA LEU A 17 13.32 3.71 42.53
C LEU A 17 11.84 3.83 42.95
N LEU A 18 11.14 2.69 43.03
CA LEU A 18 9.70 2.59 43.32
C LEU A 18 9.38 2.20 44.79
N SER A 19 10.37 2.20 45.70
CA SER A 19 10.17 1.80 47.10
C SER A 19 9.52 2.89 48.00
N PRO A 20 8.67 2.52 48.99
CA PRO A 20 7.58 3.38 49.48
C PRO A 20 7.89 4.25 50.71
N HIS A 21 9.14 4.33 51.18
CA HIS A 21 9.45 5.11 52.40
C HIS A 21 10.05 6.48 52.07
N SER A 22 9.18 7.48 51.97
CA SER A 22 9.35 8.86 52.48
C SER A 22 8.39 9.81 51.75
N ARG A 23 7.80 10.76 52.49
CA ARG A 23 7.02 11.88 51.94
C ARG A 23 7.82 12.70 50.90
N ALA A 24 9.16 12.63 50.92
CA ALA A 24 10.05 13.25 49.96
C ALA A 24 9.97 12.67 48.53
N LYS A 25 9.63 11.38 48.36
CA LYS A 25 9.53 10.74 47.03
C LYS A 25 8.21 11.04 46.30
N GLN A 26 7.14 11.37 47.01
CA GLN A 26 5.90 11.88 46.40
C GLN A 26 6.12 13.26 45.77
N GLY A 27 6.98 14.09 46.37
CA GLY A 27 7.48 15.32 45.76
C GLY A 27 8.27 15.07 44.47
N PHE A 28 9.02 13.97 44.39
CA PHE A 28 9.77 13.57 43.19
C PHE A 28 8.86 13.21 42.01
N GLY A 29 7.70 12.59 42.27
CA GLY A 29 6.67 12.34 41.25
C GLY A 29 6.04 13.62 40.72
N LEU A 30 5.83 14.60 41.60
CA LEU A 30 5.32 15.94 41.24
C LEU A 30 6.36 16.77 40.48
N VAL A 31 7.64 16.68 40.90
CA VAL A 31 8.80 17.28 40.22
C VAL A 31 9.06 16.59 38.88
N ALA A 32 8.88 15.28 38.76
CA ALA A 32 8.94 14.55 37.49
C ALA A 32 7.76 14.91 36.57
N LEU A 33 6.56 15.14 37.13
CA LEU A 33 5.41 15.66 36.40
C LEU A 33 5.66 17.09 35.91
N LEU A 34 6.22 17.97 36.74
CA LEU A 34 6.63 19.33 36.39
C LEU A 34 7.82 19.34 35.42
N LEU A 35 8.77 18.42 35.56
CA LEU A 35 9.87 18.23 34.62
C LEU A 35 9.36 17.71 33.28
N LEU A 36 8.41 16.76 33.24
CA LEU A 36 7.75 16.30 32.02
C LEU A 36 6.85 17.40 31.44
N PHE A 37 6.22 18.24 32.26
CA PHE A 37 5.45 19.41 31.81
C PHE A 37 6.36 20.51 31.27
N SER A 38 7.55 20.71 31.84
CA SER A 38 8.56 21.66 31.39
C SER A 38 9.35 21.13 30.20
N LEU A 39 9.58 19.81 30.12
CA LEU A 39 10.07 19.11 28.94
C LEU A 39 9.04 19.24 27.85
N ARG A 40 7.74 19.07 28.13
CA ARG A 40 6.65 19.33 27.18
C ARG A 40 6.56 20.80 26.83
N LYS A 41 6.76 21.75 27.75
CA LYS A 41 6.77 23.17 27.42
C LYS A 41 7.98 23.49 26.55
N ARG A 42 9.16 22.92 26.81
CA ARG A 42 10.36 23.05 25.96
C ARG A 42 10.31 22.18 24.71
N LEU A 43 9.55 21.09 24.64
CA LEU A 43 9.44 20.18 23.49
C LEU A 43 8.28 20.55 22.61
N VAL A 44 7.15 20.96 23.15
CA VAL A 44 6.15 21.71 22.39
C VAL A 44 6.84 22.99 21.98
N HIS A 45 7.40 23.82 22.85
CA HIS A 45 8.04 25.05 22.37
C HIS A 45 9.29 24.83 21.49
N SER A 46 10.04 23.71 21.53
CA SER A 46 11.16 23.42 20.60
C SER A 46 10.83 22.50 19.43
N LEU A 47 9.81 21.65 19.50
CA LEU A 47 9.25 20.96 18.33
C LEU A 47 8.33 21.91 17.60
N ASP A 48 7.61 22.79 18.28
CA ASP A 48 6.92 23.96 17.76
C ASP A 48 8.02 24.92 17.30
N GLN A 49 8.94 25.53 18.07
CA GLN A 49 10.02 26.36 17.49
C GLN A 49 10.93 25.68 16.46
N ARG A 50 11.17 24.36 16.42
CA ARG A 50 11.94 23.74 15.30
C ARG A 50 11.05 23.24 14.18
N SER A 51 9.77 22.95 14.44
CA SER A 51 8.75 22.82 13.40
C SER A 51 8.42 24.22 12.95
N LEU A 52 7.76 25.14 13.66
CA LEU A 52 7.80 26.61 13.51
C LEU A 52 9.14 27.26 13.13
N ALA A 53 10.36 26.72 13.23
CA ALA A 53 11.57 27.29 12.58
C ALA A 53 12.04 26.49 11.37
N LYS A 54 11.52 25.28 11.11
CA LYS A 54 11.58 24.63 9.78
C LYS A 54 10.39 25.02 8.90
N LEU A 55 9.24 25.23 9.51
CA LEU A 55 8.05 25.92 9.11
C LEU A 55 8.41 27.39 9.05
N ALA A 56 9.05 28.08 10.01
CA ALA A 56 9.47 29.48 9.78
C ALA A 56 10.68 29.66 8.88
N ARG A 57 11.59 28.69 8.74
CA ARG A 57 12.56 28.71 7.61
C ARG A 57 11.92 28.30 6.28
N SER A 58 10.84 27.50 6.28
CA SER A 58 10.00 27.32 5.09
C SER A 58 8.92 28.40 4.94
N HIS A 59 8.71 29.27 5.95
CA HIS A 59 7.73 30.35 5.98
C HIS A 59 8.43 31.65 5.60
N SER A 60 9.70 31.83 5.99
CA SER A 60 10.55 32.93 5.50
C SER A 60 10.93 32.75 4.03
N ASP A 61 10.97 31.51 3.53
CA ASP A 61 11.12 31.21 2.10
C ASP A 61 9.77 31.13 1.35
N SER A 62 8.64 31.41 2.03
CA SER A 62 7.29 31.43 1.44
C SER A 62 6.68 32.82 1.30
N ASP A 63 7.35 33.86 1.82
CA ASP A 63 6.95 35.25 1.62
C ASP A 63 7.19 35.63 0.15
N GLY A 64 6.21 35.30 -0.71
CA GLY A 64 6.19 35.66 -2.13
C GLY A 64 5.71 34.59 -3.12
N LEU A 65 5.49 33.34 -2.69
CA LEU A 65 4.97 32.29 -3.60
C LEU A 65 3.44 32.24 -3.56
N ASP A 66 2.83 32.79 -4.59
CA ASP A 66 1.39 32.77 -4.83
C ASP A 66 0.86 31.34 -5.03
N VAL A 67 -0.38 31.06 -4.65
CA VAL A 67 -1.04 29.76 -4.83
C VAL A 67 -1.03 29.34 -6.30
N ASP A 68 -1.19 30.30 -7.22
CA ASP A 68 -1.15 30.05 -8.65
C ASP A 68 0.24 29.57 -9.11
N SER A 69 1.33 30.10 -8.52
CA SER A 69 2.69 29.63 -8.79
C SER A 69 2.92 28.19 -8.30
N ALA A 70 2.25 27.77 -7.22
CA ALA A 70 2.32 26.40 -6.73
C ALA A 70 1.45 25.43 -7.50
N LEU A 71 0.38 25.90 -8.15
CA LEU A 71 -0.41 25.08 -9.06
C LEU A 71 0.36 24.82 -10.36
N LYS A 72 1.10 25.82 -10.87
CA LYS A 72 2.00 25.69 -12.04
C LYS A 72 3.14 24.69 -11.87
N GLN A 73 3.47 24.36 -10.63
CA GLN A 73 4.64 23.53 -10.37
C GLN A 73 4.44 22.61 -9.18
N VAL A 74 4.47 21.31 -9.46
CA VAL A 74 4.31 20.29 -8.41
C VAL A 74 5.51 20.29 -7.46
N TYR A 75 6.75 20.48 -7.95
CA TYR A 75 7.96 20.47 -7.14
C TYR A 75 9.13 21.25 -7.76
N TYR A 76 10.05 21.77 -6.94
CA TYR A 76 11.36 22.28 -7.37
C TYR A 76 12.45 21.25 -7.15
N SER A 77 13.19 20.88 -8.21
CA SER A 77 14.38 20.04 -8.10
C SER A 77 15.56 20.86 -7.58
N LYS A 78 16.30 20.30 -6.62
CA LYS A 78 17.58 20.84 -6.14
C LYS A 78 18.75 20.11 -6.79
N PRO A 79 19.93 20.75 -6.89
CA PRO A 79 21.13 20.13 -7.45
C PRO A 79 21.57 18.84 -6.73
N ASP A 80 21.17 18.66 -5.47
CA ASP A 80 21.45 17.46 -4.68
C ASP A 80 20.50 16.27 -4.98
N GLY A 81 19.63 16.40 -5.99
CA GLY A 81 18.61 15.42 -6.34
C GLY A 81 17.37 15.42 -5.43
N SER A 82 17.33 16.27 -4.40
CA SER A 82 16.13 16.44 -3.57
C SER A 82 15.09 17.32 -4.27
N ARG A 83 13.82 17.16 -3.91
CA ARG A 83 12.69 17.89 -4.50
C ARG A 83 11.91 18.61 -3.41
N ASP A 84 11.69 19.91 -3.54
CA ASP A 84 10.77 20.65 -2.67
C ASP A 84 9.37 20.60 -3.27
N LEU A 85 8.50 19.77 -2.70
CA LEU A 85 7.10 19.66 -3.12
C LEU A 85 6.33 20.89 -2.65
N LEU A 86 5.56 21.50 -3.54
CA LEU A 86 4.70 22.62 -3.21
C LEU A 86 3.31 22.09 -2.86
N VAL A 87 2.91 22.25 -1.60
CA VAL A 87 1.61 21.78 -1.12
C VAL A 87 0.77 22.98 -0.73
N PRO A 88 -0.27 23.33 -1.52
CA PRO A 88 -1.21 24.37 -1.15
C PRO A 88 -2.08 23.90 0.03
N ASN A 89 -2.25 24.78 1.03
CA ASN A 89 -3.07 24.54 2.20
C ASN A 89 -3.66 25.87 2.71
N ARG A 90 -4.99 25.97 2.73
CA ARG A 90 -5.74 27.15 3.22
C ARG A 90 -5.24 28.48 2.64
N GLY A 91 -5.07 28.54 1.32
CA GLY A 91 -4.64 29.76 0.61
C GLY A 91 -3.15 30.13 0.75
N ARG A 92 -2.32 29.21 1.27
CA ARG A 92 -0.86 29.39 1.35
C ARG A 92 -0.14 28.16 0.80
N VAL A 93 1.10 28.34 0.36
CA VAL A 93 1.94 27.26 -0.19
C VAL A 93 2.98 26.83 0.85
N SER A 94 3.05 25.53 1.13
CA SER A 94 4.08 24.96 1.99
C SER A 94 5.11 24.18 1.18
N LYS A 95 6.40 24.48 1.37
CA LYS A 95 7.51 23.73 0.77
C LYS A 95 7.84 22.52 1.63
N VAL A 96 7.65 21.32 1.08
CA VAL A 96 7.97 20.06 1.76
C VAL A 96 9.18 19.42 1.09
N PRO A 97 10.38 19.43 1.72
CA PRO A 97 11.55 18.79 1.15
C PRO A 97 11.39 17.27 1.14
N ILE A 98 11.51 16.69 -0.05
CA ILE A 98 11.51 15.27 -0.33
C ILE A 98 12.93 14.89 -0.76
N LYS A 99 13.57 14.02 0.02
CA LYS A 99 14.85 13.43 -0.36
C LYS A 99 14.57 12.03 -0.91
N PRO A 100 14.84 11.77 -2.21
CA PRO A 100 14.63 10.44 -2.76
C PRO A 100 15.55 9.45 -2.07
N THR A 101 15.07 8.21 -1.99
CA THR A 101 15.83 7.10 -1.45
C THR A 101 16.93 6.71 -2.44
N THR A 102 18.18 6.73 -1.98
CA THR A 102 19.35 6.41 -2.82
C THR A 102 19.35 4.95 -3.27
N THR A 103 19.81 4.66 -4.50
CA THR A 103 19.93 3.29 -5.05
C THR A 103 20.73 2.35 -4.15
N SER A 104 21.85 2.82 -3.58
CA SER A 104 22.65 2.05 -2.61
C SER A 104 21.84 1.55 -1.41
N LYS A 105 20.86 2.34 -0.95
CA LYS A 105 19.98 1.94 0.13
C LYS A 105 19.01 0.84 -0.32
N PHE A 106 18.44 0.94 -1.53
CA PHE A 106 17.63 -0.13 -2.08
C PHE A 106 18.40 -1.45 -2.21
N ASP A 107 19.68 -1.39 -2.61
CA ASP A 107 20.52 -2.57 -2.70
C ASP A 107 20.85 -3.18 -1.33
N ALA A 108 21.10 -2.33 -0.33
CA ALA A 108 21.34 -2.79 1.04
C ALA A 108 20.08 -3.42 1.68
N ASP A 109 18.90 -2.92 1.33
CA ASP A 109 17.61 -3.40 1.85
C ASP A 109 17.11 -4.64 1.07
N TYR A 110 17.53 -4.83 -0.20
CA TYR A 110 17.14 -5.97 -1.05
C TYR A 110 17.36 -7.34 -0.37
N ALA A 111 18.46 -7.52 0.36
CA ALA A 111 18.75 -8.76 1.08
C ALA A 111 17.63 -9.15 2.07
N ALA A 112 16.93 -8.17 2.65
CA ALA A 112 15.81 -8.40 3.55
C ALA A 112 14.49 -8.71 2.81
N PHE A 113 14.36 -8.30 1.55
CA PHE A 113 13.14 -8.41 0.74
C PHE A 113 13.21 -9.42 -0.40
N ARG A 114 14.32 -10.15 -0.58
CA ARG A 114 14.49 -11.13 -1.67
C ARG A 114 13.49 -12.30 -1.64
N LYS A 115 13.04 -12.72 -0.45
CA LYS A 115 12.15 -13.88 -0.29
C LYS A 115 10.70 -13.42 -0.26
N LEU A 116 9.90 -13.85 -1.24
CA LEU A 116 8.45 -13.71 -1.17
C LEU A 116 7.88 -14.60 -0.05
N PRO A 117 6.73 -14.23 0.54
CA PRO A 117 6.01 -15.13 1.44
C PRO A 117 5.71 -16.45 0.70
N PRO A 118 5.75 -17.60 1.39
CA PRO A 118 5.42 -18.87 0.76
C PRO A 118 3.96 -18.85 0.29
N THR A 119 3.77 -18.83 -1.03
CA THR A 119 2.50 -19.18 -1.66
C THR A 119 2.24 -20.66 -1.37
N SER A 120 0.98 -21.05 -1.17
CA SER A 120 0.64 -22.44 -0.86
C SER A 120 1.13 -23.39 -1.95
N ASP A 121 1.69 -24.53 -1.50
CA ASP A 121 1.78 -25.82 -2.19
C ASP A 121 2.66 -25.96 -3.45
N VAL A 122 3.92 -25.53 -3.41
CA VAL A 122 4.97 -26.18 -4.25
C VAL A 122 5.69 -27.29 -3.46
N GLY A 123 5.84 -27.14 -2.14
CA GLY A 123 6.53 -28.13 -1.29
C GLY A 123 5.68 -29.29 -0.80
N ALA A 124 4.36 -29.13 -0.71
CA ALA A 124 3.45 -30.18 -0.21
C ALA A 124 3.04 -31.19 -1.30
N VAL A 125 3.07 -30.78 -2.57
CA VAL A 125 2.82 -31.65 -3.73
C VAL A 125 3.89 -32.74 -3.82
N ASN A 126 5.17 -32.39 -3.58
CA ASN A 126 6.27 -33.36 -3.58
C ASN A 126 6.20 -34.41 -2.45
N ALA A 127 5.52 -34.12 -1.34
CA ALA A 127 5.36 -35.07 -0.23
C ALA A 127 4.16 -36.02 -0.44
N LYS A 128 3.10 -35.57 -1.14
CA LYS A 128 1.95 -36.41 -1.51
C LYS A 128 2.13 -37.18 -2.81
N SER A 129 3.06 -36.77 -3.68
CA SER A 129 3.34 -37.40 -4.98
C SER A 129 4.10 -38.73 -4.91
N LYS A 130 4.52 -39.21 -3.72
CA LYS A 130 5.31 -40.44 -3.64
C LYS A 130 4.52 -41.73 -3.92
N ASN A 131 3.18 -41.69 -3.93
CA ASN A 131 2.32 -42.88 -4.07
C ASN A 131 1.20 -42.74 -5.14
N LEU A 132 1.29 -41.80 -6.08
CA LEU A 132 0.26 -41.57 -7.10
C LEU A 132 0.79 -41.90 -8.51
N SER A 133 -0.06 -42.44 -9.38
CA SER A 133 0.29 -42.69 -10.78
C SER A 133 0.52 -41.36 -11.53
N ASP A 134 1.37 -41.33 -12.55
CA ASP A 134 1.68 -40.12 -13.33
C ASP A 134 0.43 -39.43 -13.91
N HIS A 135 -0.62 -40.19 -14.19
CA HIS A 135 -1.89 -39.67 -14.68
C HIS A 135 -2.71 -38.99 -13.57
N ASP A 136 -2.70 -39.55 -12.35
CA ASP A 136 -3.40 -38.98 -11.19
C ASP A 136 -2.69 -37.75 -10.62
N VAL A 137 -1.35 -37.73 -10.71
CA VAL A 137 -0.54 -36.55 -10.39
C VAL A 137 -0.89 -35.40 -11.35
N LYS A 138 -0.98 -35.68 -12.67
CA LYS A 138 -1.39 -34.68 -13.66
C LYS A 138 -2.80 -34.15 -13.42
N ARG A 139 -3.76 -35.03 -13.08
CA ARG A 139 -5.14 -34.62 -12.78
C ARG A 139 -5.25 -33.78 -11.50
N SER A 140 -4.56 -34.17 -10.43
CA SER A 140 -4.45 -33.40 -9.18
C SER A 140 -3.84 -32.02 -9.41
N GLN A 141 -2.76 -31.93 -10.21
CA GLN A 141 -2.14 -30.66 -10.54
C GLN A 141 -3.09 -29.73 -11.32
N ILE A 142 -3.87 -30.28 -12.25
CA ILE A 142 -4.87 -29.51 -13.02
C ILE A 142 -6.03 -29.05 -12.13
N GLU A 143 -6.51 -29.88 -11.21
CA GLU A 143 -7.58 -29.53 -10.26
C GLU A 143 -7.11 -28.50 -9.22
N ASP A 144 -5.89 -28.63 -8.69
CA ASP A 144 -5.29 -27.66 -7.78
C ASP A 144 -5.00 -26.33 -8.49
N ALA A 145 -4.54 -26.35 -9.74
CA ALA A 145 -4.35 -25.15 -10.55
C ALA A 145 -5.68 -24.46 -10.88
N LYS A 146 -6.75 -25.22 -11.16
CA LYS A 146 -8.11 -24.69 -11.31
C LYS A 146 -8.64 -24.08 -10.00
N ALA A 147 -8.38 -24.71 -8.85
CA ALA A 147 -8.76 -24.18 -7.55
C ALA A 147 -7.99 -22.89 -7.20
N MET A 148 -6.69 -22.83 -7.50
CA MET A 148 -5.87 -21.61 -7.34
C MET A 148 -6.34 -20.46 -8.25
N ARG A 149 -6.79 -20.77 -9.47
CA ARG A 149 -7.40 -19.79 -10.39
C ARG A 149 -8.78 -19.32 -9.90
N ALA A 150 -9.62 -20.23 -9.39
CA ALA A 150 -10.92 -19.90 -8.81
C ALA A 150 -10.79 -19.07 -7.51
N GLU A 151 -9.72 -19.26 -6.75
CA GLU A 151 -9.44 -18.52 -5.50
C GLU A 151 -8.80 -17.14 -5.71
N GLY A 152 -8.28 -16.82 -6.90
CA GLY A 152 -7.73 -15.49 -7.23
C GLY A 152 -6.22 -15.36 -7.02
N GLY A 153 -5.45 -16.30 -7.56
CA GLY A 153 -4.00 -16.18 -7.69
C GLY A 153 -3.20 -16.34 -6.39
N ALA A 154 -1.88 -16.12 -6.51
CA ALA A 154 -0.89 -16.27 -5.43
C ALA A 154 -1.26 -15.48 -4.15
N ALA A 155 -1.94 -14.33 -4.29
CA ALA A 155 -2.36 -13.48 -3.19
C ALA A 155 -3.41 -14.16 -2.28
N ALA A 156 -4.37 -14.90 -2.85
CA ALA A 156 -5.38 -15.65 -2.10
C ALA A 156 -4.78 -16.87 -1.39
N ALA A 157 -3.84 -17.56 -2.06
CA ALA A 157 -3.05 -18.65 -1.51
C ALA A 157 -2.19 -18.22 -0.30
N THR A 158 -1.65 -16.99 -0.34
CA THR A 158 -0.85 -16.42 0.75
C THR A 158 -1.69 -16.26 2.03
N ALA A 159 -2.98 -15.96 1.92
CA ALA A 159 -3.90 -15.80 3.06
C ALA A 159 -4.04 -17.08 3.91
N LYS A 160 -3.75 -18.26 3.36
CA LYS A 160 -3.96 -19.58 3.99
C LYS A 160 -2.98 -19.89 5.14
N LYS A 161 -1.88 -19.14 5.27
CA LYS A 161 -0.87 -19.31 6.34
C LYS A 161 -0.53 -18.02 7.11
N VAL A 162 -1.32 -16.95 6.97
CA VAL A 162 -1.02 -15.69 7.64
C VAL A 162 -1.40 -15.77 9.12
N GLY A 163 -0.39 -15.78 9.97
CA GLY A 163 -0.51 -15.81 11.42
C GLY A 163 0.77 -15.33 12.08
N VAL A 164 0.77 -15.23 13.40
CA VAL A 164 1.90 -14.76 14.20
C VAL A 164 2.97 -15.87 14.27
N ASN A 165 3.73 -16.02 13.19
CA ASN A 165 4.74 -17.06 13.02
C ASN A 165 6.16 -16.46 12.92
N LYS A 166 7.20 -17.29 12.90
CA LYS A 166 8.61 -16.84 12.70
C LYS A 166 8.76 -15.98 11.44
N GLU A 167 8.00 -16.30 10.40
CA GLU A 167 7.98 -15.58 9.13
C GLU A 167 7.40 -14.16 9.27
N PHE A 168 6.33 -13.98 10.07
CA PHE A 168 5.79 -12.66 10.40
C PHE A 168 6.84 -11.75 11.04
N PHE A 169 7.57 -12.25 12.06
CA PHE A 169 8.63 -11.46 12.71
C PHE A 169 9.79 -11.13 11.75
N ARG A 170 10.11 -12.02 10.81
CA ARG A 170 11.12 -11.75 9.76
C ARG A 170 10.68 -10.59 8.86
N GLN A 171 9.45 -10.65 8.35
CA GLN A 171 8.87 -9.62 7.48
C GLN A 171 8.74 -8.29 8.21
N LEU A 172 8.24 -8.31 9.45
CA LEU A 172 8.11 -7.13 10.28
C LEU A 172 9.47 -6.48 10.56
N LYS A 173 10.51 -7.29 10.86
CA LYS A 173 11.89 -6.79 11.04
C LYS A 173 12.44 -6.12 9.77
N ALA A 174 12.15 -6.67 8.60
CA ALA A 174 12.54 -6.07 7.32
C ALA A 174 11.88 -4.69 7.13
N ILE A 175 10.58 -4.58 7.38
CA ILE A 175 9.85 -3.31 7.29
C ILE A 175 10.34 -2.30 8.35
N PHE A 176 10.65 -2.75 9.58
CA PHE A 176 11.17 -1.88 10.63
C PHE A 176 12.48 -1.18 10.26
N ARG A 177 13.32 -1.81 9.43
CA ARG A 177 14.55 -1.20 8.92
C ARG A 177 14.27 0.05 8.07
N ILE A 178 13.14 0.09 7.39
CA ILE A 178 12.66 1.27 6.64
C ILE A 178 12.03 2.29 7.59
N LEU A 179 11.18 1.85 8.51
CA LEU A 179 10.47 2.73 9.45
C LEU A 179 11.42 3.48 10.39
N ILE A 180 12.45 2.80 10.91
CA ILE A 180 13.42 3.32 11.87
C ILE A 180 14.85 3.02 11.38
N PRO A 181 15.40 3.85 10.47
CA PRO A 181 16.68 3.57 9.82
C PRO A 181 17.90 3.88 10.70
N ARG A 182 17.76 4.78 11.70
CA ARG A 182 18.84 5.19 12.60
C ARG A 182 18.32 5.29 14.03
N ARG A 183 19.18 5.00 15.01
CA ARG A 183 18.86 5.11 16.45
C ARG A 183 18.55 6.55 16.90
N ASN A 184 19.01 7.57 16.15
CA ASN A 184 18.74 8.98 16.42
C ASN A 184 17.67 9.58 15.47
N SER A 185 16.65 8.80 15.11
CA SER A 185 15.56 9.30 14.28
C SER A 185 14.45 9.95 15.13
N LYS A 186 13.67 10.85 14.52
CA LYS A 186 12.56 11.56 15.19
C LYS A 186 11.53 10.60 15.80
N GLU A 187 11.34 9.46 15.17
CA GLU A 187 10.39 8.40 15.51
C GLU A 187 10.85 7.65 16.74
N VAL A 188 12.16 7.43 16.90
CA VAL A 188 12.73 6.88 18.14
C VAL A 188 12.48 7.83 19.30
N PHE A 189 12.61 9.13 19.08
CA PHE A 189 12.30 10.12 20.10
C PHE A 189 10.80 10.12 20.48
N ILE A 190 9.90 10.12 19.50
CA ILE A 190 8.45 10.02 19.74
C ILE A 190 8.13 8.73 20.49
N PHE A 191 8.77 7.62 20.12
CA PHE A 191 8.62 6.32 20.76
C PHE A 191 9.06 6.36 22.23
N LEU A 192 10.26 6.88 22.53
CA LEU A 192 10.75 7.02 23.91
C LEU A 192 9.84 7.91 24.77
N LEU A 193 9.37 9.03 24.21
CA LEU A 193 8.43 9.91 24.89
C LEU A 193 7.12 9.16 25.18
N HIS A 194 6.62 8.41 24.21
CA HIS A 194 5.41 7.60 24.35
C HIS A 194 5.56 6.52 25.43
N THR A 195 6.70 5.82 25.47
CA THR A 195 7.03 4.88 26.56
C THR A 195 7.02 5.56 27.93
N SER A 196 7.58 6.77 28.04
CA SER A 196 7.61 7.49 29.32
C SER A 196 6.21 7.84 29.84
N PHE A 197 5.29 8.22 28.95
CA PHE A 197 3.89 8.49 29.33
C PHE A 197 3.14 7.20 29.68
N LEU A 198 3.46 6.05 29.06
CA LEU A 198 2.90 4.76 29.44
C LEU A 198 3.30 4.38 30.88
N VAL A 199 4.57 4.54 31.23
CA VAL A 199 5.05 4.29 32.61
C VAL A 199 4.39 5.25 33.60
N LEU A 200 4.33 6.54 33.27
CA LEU A 200 3.64 7.55 34.08
C LEU A 200 2.17 7.19 34.29
N ARG A 201 1.50 6.69 33.24
CA ARG A 201 0.09 6.29 33.32
C ARG A 201 -0.12 5.18 34.35
N THR A 202 0.68 4.13 34.30
CA THR A 202 0.53 3.00 35.23
C THR A 202 0.89 3.40 36.66
N TYR A 203 1.89 4.26 36.84
CA TYR A 203 2.19 4.83 38.14
C TYR A 203 1.01 5.64 38.71
N LEU A 204 0.40 6.52 37.91
CA LEU A 204 -0.80 7.26 38.31
C LEU A 204 -1.97 6.33 38.65
N SER A 205 -2.16 5.24 37.90
CA SER A 205 -3.18 4.23 38.21
C SER A 205 -2.95 3.55 39.57
N MET A 206 -1.69 3.26 39.94
CA MET A 206 -1.36 2.72 41.26
C MET A 206 -1.66 3.72 42.38
N LEU A 207 -1.36 5.00 42.17
CA LEU A 207 -1.68 6.05 43.14
C LEU A 207 -3.20 6.19 43.35
N VAL A 208 -3.98 6.16 42.27
CA VAL A 208 -5.45 6.16 42.36
C VAL A 208 -5.94 4.96 43.17
N ALA A 209 -5.43 3.75 42.92
CA ALA A 209 -5.85 2.55 43.64
C ALA A 209 -5.54 2.60 45.15
N ARG A 210 -4.41 3.20 45.54
CA ARG A 210 -4.07 3.42 46.96
C ARG A 210 -4.95 4.50 47.60
N LEU A 211 -5.22 5.57 46.87
CA LEU A 211 -6.07 6.66 47.34
C LEU A 211 -7.52 6.20 47.52
N ASP A 212 -8.06 5.39 46.60
CA ASP A 212 -9.36 4.74 46.75
C ASP A 212 -9.43 3.92 48.06
N GLY A 213 -8.40 3.11 48.36
CA GLY A 213 -8.33 2.35 49.61
C GLY A 213 -8.32 3.24 50.86
N ALA A 214 -7.55 4.32 50.84
CA ALA A 214 -7.49 5.30 51.93
C ALA A 214 -8.82 6.03 52.14
N ILE A 215 -9.51 6.41 51.06
CA ILE A 215 -10.84 7.05 51.12
C ILE A 215 -11.84 6.10 51.79
N VAL A 216 -11.83 4.81 51.43
CA VAL A 216 -12.76 3.85 52.05
C VAL A 216 -12.38 3.54 53.49
N ARG A 217 -11.09 3.46 53.85
CA ARG A 217 -10.67 3.36 55.25
C ARG A 217 -11.21 4.54 56.07
N ASP A 218 -11.04 5.76 55.56
CA ASP A 218 -11.48 6.97 56.24
C ASP A 218 -13.03 7.03 56.33
N LEU A 219 -13.75 6.45 55.37
CA LEU A 219 -15.20 6.26 55.42
C LEU A 219 -15.63 5.25 56.51
N VAL A 220 -15.01 4.07 56.55
CA VAL A 220 -15.32 2.98 57.52
C VAL A 220 -14.96 3.37 58.95
N SER A 221 -13.92 4.20 59.12
CA SER A 221 -13.52 4.76 60.41
C SER A 221 -14.29 6.04 60.80
N ALA A 222 -15.33 6.41 60.04
CA ALA A 222 -16.15 7.61 60.24
C ALA A 222 -15.35 8.93 60.31
N ASN A 223 -14.18 9.00 59.66
CA ASN A 223 -13.33 10.18 59.60
C ASN A 223 -13.71 11.09 58.41
N GLY A 224 -14.74 11.93 58.59
CA GLY A 224 -15.25 12.82 57.55
C GLY A 224 -14.22 13.83 57.00
N ARG A 225 -13.29 14.32 57.83
CA ARG A 225 -12.21 15.23 57.38
C ARG A 225 -11.17 14.51 56.52
N GLY A 226 -10.81 13.27 56.88
CA GLY A 226 -9.94 12.41 56.07
C GLY A 226 -10.57 12.09 54.71
N PHE A 227 -11.85 11.72 54.72
CA PHE A 227 -12.64 11.45 53.53
C PHE A 227 -12.68 12.63 52.54
N LEU A 228 -13.02 13.84 53.01
CA LEU A 228 -13.07 15.05 52.17
C LEU A 228 -11.69 15.41 51.57
N ARG A 229 -10.61 15.26 52.36
CA ARG A 229 -9.23 15.46 51.86
C ARG A 229 -8.85 14.41 50.81
N GLY A 230 -9.19 13.15 51.05
CA GLY A 230 -8.97 12.07 50.09
C GLY A 230 -9.69 12.32 48.77
N LEU A 231 -10.96 12.75 48.83
CA LEU A 231 -11.75 13.10 47.66
C LEU A 231 -11.15 14.30 46.88
N GLY A 232 -10.71 15.35 47.58
CA GLY A 232 -10.02 16.49 46.96
C GLY A 232 -8.73 16.09 46.24
N LEU A 233 -7.90 15.24 46.87
CA LEU A 233 -6.70 14.68 46.24
C LEU A 233 -7.02 13.79 45.04
N TRP A 234 -8.16 13.10 45.06
CA TRP A 234 -8.60 12.23 43.98
C TRP A 234 -8.92 13.04 42.71
N PHE A 235 -9.69 14.14 42.86
CA PHE A 235 -9.95 15.06 41.75
C PHE A 235 -8.68 15.72 41.22
N LEU A 236 -7.75 16.11 42.12
CA LEU A 236 -6.47 16.68 41.71
C LEU A 236 -5.62 15.68 40.90
N LEU A 237 -5.62 14.41 41.30
CA LEU A 237 -4.93 13.33 40.60
C LEU A 237 -5.58 12.97 39.25
N ALA A 238 -6.88 13.26 39.08
CA ALA A 238 -7.60 13.01 37.84
C ALA A 238 -7.08 13.88 36.68
N ILE A 239 -6.66 15.12 36.93
CA ILE A 239 -6.16 16.05 35.89
C ILE A 239 -4.91 15.52 35.16
N PRO A 240 -3.79 15.19 35.84
CA PRO A 240 -2.62 14.63 35.16
C PRO A 240 -2.91 13.24 34.56
N SER A 241 -3.84 12.48 35.16
CA SER A 241 -4.28 11.18 34.67
C SER A 241 -4.98 11.28 33.31
N THR A 242 -5.95 12.20 33.15
CA THR A 242 -6.65 12.42 31.87
C THR A 242 -5.72 13.02 30.81
N TYR A 243 -4.86 13.96 31.19
CA TYR A 243 -3.83 14.51 30.29
C TYR A 243 -2.90 13.42 29.74
N THR A 244 -2.41 12.54 30.60
CA THR A 244 -1.54 11.42 30.20
C THR A 244 -2.22 10.50 29.19
N ASN A 245 -3.50 10.17 29.39
CA ASN A 245 -4.27 9.36 28.43
C ASN A 245 -4.39 10.05 27.06
N SER A 246 -4.71 11.33 27.05
CA SER A 246 -4.83 12.10 25.80
C SER A 246 -3.48 12.22 25.09
N MET A 247 -2.38 12.40 25.84
CA MET A 247 -1.04 12.48 25.26
C MET A 247 -0.60 11.15 24.64
N ILE A 248 -0.86 10.01 25.28
CA ILE A 248 -0.61 8.68 24.72
C ILE A 248 -1.32 8.54 23.36
N ARG A 249 -2.61 8.91 23.27
CA ARG A 249 -3.36 8.88 22.01
C ARG A 249 -2.75 9.79 20.94
N PHE A 250 -2.38 11.01 21.31
CA PHE A 250 -1.74 11.96 20.40
C PHE A 250 -0.39 11.44 19.86
N LEU A 251 0.46 10.92 20.74
CA LEU A 251 1.78 10.38 20.36
C LEU A 251 1.64 9.13 19.48
N GLN A 252 0.66 8.27 19.77
CA GLN A 252 0.32 7.13 18.91
C GLN A 252 -0.07 7.57 17.50
N SER A 253 -1.00 8.52 17.35
CA SER A 253 -1.39 9.05 16.03
C SER A 253 -0.22 9.72 15.31
N LYS A 254 0.63 10.46 16.05
CA LYS A 254 1.81 11.11 15.47
C LYS A 254 2.84 10.09 14.98
N LEU A 255 3.02 9.00 15.71
CA LEU A 255 3.89 7.89 15.32
C LEU A 255 3.37 7.19 14.06
N ALA A 256 2.06 6.91 13.98
CA ALA A 256 1.42 6.32 12.81
C ALA A 256 1.64 7.16 11.54
N ILE A 257 1.45 8.49 11.63
CA ILE A 257 1.72 9.41 10.51
C ILE A 257 3.20 9.40 10.13
N GLY A 258 4.12 9.37 11.10
CA GLY A 258 5.55 9.29 10.86
C GLY A 258 5.97 8.01 10.10
N PHE A 259 5.42 6.87 10.52
CA PHE A 259 5.62 5.59 9.84
C PHE A 259 5.04 5.60 8.41
N ARG A 260 3.79 6.03 8.25
CA ARG A 260 3.13 6.11 6.94
C ARG A 260 3.91 7.00 5.97
N THR A 261 4.31 8.19 6.41
CA THR A 261 5.06 9.14 5.57
C THR A 261 6.35 8.53 5.03
N ARG A 262 7.07 7.77 5.86
CA ARG A 262 8.32 7.11 5.43
C ARG A 262 8.07 5.96 4.49
N LEU A 263 7.13 5.10 4.85
CA LEU A 263 6.85 3.88 4.10
C LEU A 263 6.29 4.21 2.72
N THR A 264 5.34 5.14 2.63
CA THR A 264 4.79 5.62 1.35
C THR A 264 5.87 6.26 0.48
N ARG A 265 6.76 7.10 1.04
CA ARG A 265 7.88 7.69 0.26
C ARG A 265 8.82 6.63 -0.30
N TYR A 266 9.24 5.68 0.53
CA TYR A 266 10.11 4.59 0.10
C TYR A 266 9.47 3.75 -1.02
N VAL A 267 8.17 3.45 -0.89
CA VAL A 267 7.42 2.72 -1.91
C VAL A 267 7.25 3.54 -3.18
N HIS A 268 6.94 4.83 -3.09
CA HIS A 268 6.82 5.71 -4.27
C HIS A 268 8.13 5.82 -5.03
N ASP A 269 9.25 5.98 -4.34
CA ASP A 269 10.58 6.04 -4.98
C ASP A 269 10.92 4.73 -5.72
N LEU A 270 10.44 3.58 -5.23
CA LEU A 270 10.65 2.27 -5.85
C LEU A 270 9.60 1.94 -6.94
N TYR A 271 8.39 2.48 -6.82
CA TYR A 271 7.27 2.28 -7.74
C TYR A 271 7.37 3.19 -8.97
N LEU A 272 7.75 4.46 -8.78
CA LEU A 272 7.93 5.49 -9.80
C LEU A 272 9.42 5.70 -10.09
N ASN A 273 10.08 4.65 -10.58
CA ASN A 273 11.48 4.67 -10.99
C ASN A 273 11.63 4.76 -12.52
N ASP A 274 12.86 5.00 -12.99
CA ASP A 274 13.19 5.09 -14.43
C ASP A 274 12.94 3.77 -15.19
N LYS A 275 12.79 2.65 -14.46
CA LYS A 275 12.48 1.33 -15.04
C LYS A 275 10.99 1.06 -15.22
N ALA A 276 10.13 2.06 -14.99
CA ALA A 276 8.68 1.97 -15.13
C ALA A 276 8.05 0.81 -14.33
N ASN A 277 8.47 0.61 -13.08
CA ASN A 277 7.92 -0.44 -12.21
C ASN A 277 6.39 -0.38 -12.08
N PHE A 278 5.79 0.82 -12.15
CA PHE A 278 4.34 1.02 -12.17
C PHE A 278 3.63 0.34 -13.36
N TYR A 279 4.29 0.24 -14.51
CA TYR A 279 3.77 -0.49 -15.67
C TYR A 279 4.00 -1.99 -15.52
N ARG A 280 5.21 -2.38 -15.09
CA ARG A 280 5.63 -3.79 -14.99
C ARG A 280 4.78 -4.57 -13.99
N ILE A 281 4.46 -3.98 -12.84
CA ILE A 281 3.64 -4.62 -11.80
C ILE A 281 2.20 -4.91 -12.24
N ILE A 282 1.65 -4.15 -13.18
CA ILE A 282 0.27 -4.34 -13.65
C ILE A 282 0.24 -5.26 -14.86
N ASN A 283 1.18 -5.10 -15.79
CA ASN A 283 1.11 -5.74 -17.11
C ASN A 283 2.05 -6.94 -17.28
N LEU A 284 3.14 -7.03 -16.49
CA LEU A 284 4.16 -8.09 -16.62
C LEU A 284 4.25 -8.98 -15.38
N ASP A 285 3.55 -8.66 -14.29
CA ASP A 285 3.69 -9.41 -13.04
C ASP A 285 2.33 -9.66 -12.38
N GLY A 286 1.86 -10.90 -12.47
CA GLY A 286 0.58 -11.33 -11.88
C GLY A 286 0.62 -11.55 -10.36
N ARG A 287 1.71 -11.18 -9.67
CA ARG A 287 1.81 -11.36 -8.21
C ARG A 287 0.92 -10.40 -7.42
N LEU A 288 0.52 -9.27 -7.99
CA LEU A 288 -0.24 -8.22 -7.32
C LEU A 288 -1.36 -7.67 -8.22
N ASP A 289 -2.61 -8.06 -7.97
CA ASP A 289 -3.75 -7.65 -8.81
C ASP A 289 -4.19 -6.18 -8.64
N ALA A 290 -3.94 -5.56 -7.48
CA ALA A 290 -4.45 -4.22 -7.13
C ALA A 290 -3.41 -3.37 -6.38
N ALA A 291 -2.32 -2.99 -7.04
CA ALA A 291 -1.19 -2.27 -6.42
C ALA A 291 -1.61 -0.95 -5.72
N ASP A 292 -2.63 -0.26 -6.24
CA ASP A 292 -3.21 0.96 -5.67
C ASP A 292 -3.79 0.73 -4.26
N GLN A 293 -4.48 -0.39 -4.03
CA GLN A 293 -5.02 -0.76 -2.72
C GLN A 293 -3.89 -0.97 -1.70
N TYR A 294 -2.82 -1.67 -2.12
CA TYR A 294 -1.68 -1.91 -1.24
C TYR A 294 -1.00 -0.60 -0.82
N ILE A 295 -0.78 0.31 -1.77
CA ILE A 295 -0.08 1.58 -1.54
C ILE A 295 -0.92 2.55 -0.69
N THR A 296 -2.23 2.66 -0.97
CA THR A 296 -3.09 3.68 -0.34
C THR A 296 -3.69 3.23 0.98
N THR A 297 -4.22 2.01 1.03
CA THR A 297 -5.05 1.52 2.14
C THR A 297 -4.27 0.60 3.06
N ASP A 298 -3.57 -0.41 2.52
CA ASP A 298 -2.90 -1.41 3.37
C ASP A 298 -1.69 -0.82 4.10
N ILE A 299 -0.89 0.05 3.47
CA ILE A 299 0.19 0.80 4.16
C ILE A 299 -0.36 1.66 5.30
N ALA A 300 -1.51 2.32 5.08
CA ALA A 300 -2.14 3.16 6.09
C ALA A 300 -2.59 2.32 7.30
N ARG A 301 -3.38 1.26 7.04
CA ARG A 301 -3.87 0.33 8.07
C ARG A 301 -2.71 -0.33 8.81
N PHE A 302 -1.66 -0.78 8.11
CA PHE A 302 -0.44 -1.31 8.72
C PHE A 302 0.18 -0.34 9.73
N CYS A 303 0.38 0.93 9.34
CA CYS A 303 1.03 1.92 10.20
C CYS A 303 0.17 2.29 11.41
N GLU A 304 -1.15 2.40 11.24
CA GLU A 304 -2.10 2.68 12.32
C GLU A 304 -2.17 1.51 13.31
N THR A 305 -2.33 0.28 12.82
CA THR A 305 -2.37 -0.93 13.66
C THR A 305 -1.03 -1.13 14.37
N LEU A 306 0.11 -0.94 13.71
CA LEU A 306 1.44 -1.08 14.33
C LEU A 306 1.65 -0.08 15.47
N ALA A 307 1.27 1.18 15.26
CA ALA A 307 1.38 2.21 16.30
C ALA A 307 0.42 1.97 17.47
N ALA A 308 -0.81 1.50 17.18
CA ALA A 308 -1.80 1.14 18.20
C ALA A 308 -1.38 -0.06 19.03
N LEU A 309 -0.88 -1.12 18.36
CA LEU A 309 -0.44 -2.36 18.99
C LEU A 309 0.63 -2.09 20.05
N TYR A 310 1.56 -1.17 19.81
CA TYR A 310 2.56 -0.82 20.81
C TYR A 310 1.92 -0.36 22.13
N SER A 311 0.95 0.55 22.09
CA SER A 311 0.22 1.01 23.27
C SER A 311 -0.62 -0.11 23.90
N ASN A 312 -1.33 -0.87 23.05
CA ASN A 312 -2.29 -1.89 23.46
C ASN A 312 -1.64 -3.14 24.03
N VAL A 313 -0.38 -3.43 23.70
CA VAL A 313 0.42 -4.51 24.29
C VAL A 313 1.25 -3.99 25.45
N SER A 314 1.98 -2.88 25.27
CA SER A 314 2.95 -2.42 26.28
C SER A 314 2.27 -1.99 27.57
N LYS A 315 1.09 -1.34 27.48
CA LYS A 315 0.36 -0.91 28.67
C LYS A 315 -0.12 -2.10 29.51
N PRO A 316 -0.87 -3.08 28.98
CA PRO A 316 -1.29 -4.22 29.78
C PRO A 316 -0.14 -5.08 30.29
N VAL A 317 0.95 -5.23 29.52
CA VAL A 317 2.16 -5.93 30.01
C VAL A 317 2.74 -5.22 31.23
N LEU A 318 2.87 -3.89 31.17
CA LEU A 318 3.40 -3.10 32.27
C LEU A 318 2.46 -3.12 33.47
N ASP A 319 1.15 -3.00 33.25
CA ASP A 319 0.12 -3.16 34.27
C ASP A 319 0.19 -4.55 34.93
N LEU A 320 0.33 -5.62 34.14
CA LEU A 320 0.44 -6.99 34.62
C LEU A 320 1.70 -7.23 35.45
N ILE A 321 2.86 -6.72 35.02
CA ILE A 321 4.11 -6.81 35.79
C ILE A 321 3.97 -6.06 37.12
N ILE A 322 3.49 -4.81 37.07
CA ILE A 322 3.42 -3.93 38.24
C ILE A 322 2.36 -4.41 39.24
N PHE A 323 1.17 -4.80 38.77
CA PHE A 323 0.11 -5.30 39.65
C PHE A 323 0.43 -6.68 40.20
N ASN A 324 1.03 -7.58 39.41
CA ASN A 324 1.51 -8.87 39.93
C ASN A 324 2.58 -8.65 41.02
N TYR A 325 3.52 -7.73 40.80
CA TYR A 325 4.49 -7.36 41.83
C TYR A 325 3.83 -6.75 43.08
N ALA A 326 2.90 -5.81 42.93
CA ALA A 326 2.20 -5.20 44.05
C ALA A 326 1.40 -6.23 44.87
N LEU A 327 0.78 -7.19 44.17
CA LEU A 327 -0.05 -8.23 44.75
C LEU A 327 0.78 -9.38 45.38
N SER A 328 1.99 -9.64 44.86
CA SER A 328 2.93 -10.60 45.44
C SER A 328 3.29 -10.26 46.89
N ARG A 329 3.33 -8.96 47.22
CA ARG A 329 3.61 -8.46 48.57
C ARG A 329 2.44 -8.66 49.53
N SER A 330 1.21 -8.76 49.05
CA SER A 330 0.02 -8.88 49.89
C SER A 330 -0.54 -10.30 50.00
N LEU A 331 -0.38 -11.16 48.99
CA LEU A 331 -0.93 -12.51 48.97
C LEU A 331 0.08 -13.65 49.19
N GLY A 332 1.38 -13.34 49.21
CA GLY A 332 2.44 -14.34 49.39
C GLY A 332 2.58 -15.34 48.21
N PRO A 333 3.48 -16.34 48.33
CA PRO A 333 3.87 -17.21 47.22
C PRO A 333 2.72 -18.05 46.63
N MET A 334 1.79 -18.54 47.48
CA MET A 334 0.66 -19.35 47.04
C MET A 334 -0.35 -18.56 46.18
N GLY A 335 -0.56 -17.27 46.48
CA GLY A 335 -1.42 -16.41 45.68
C GLY A 335 -0.87 -16.18 44.27
N ILE A 336 0.46 -16.03 44.14
CA ILE A 336 1.13 -15.84 42.84
C ILE A 336 1.00 -17.11 41.98
N PHE A 337 1.21 -18.29 42.57
CA PHE A 337 1.06 -19.56 41.88
C PHE A 337 -0.37 -19.78 41.38
N GLY A 338 -1.38 -19.47 42.22
CA GLY A 338 -2.79 -19.53 41.83
C GLY A 338 -3.13 -18.60 40.66
N LEU A 339 -2.60 -17.37 40.66
CA LEU A 339 -2.80 -16.42 39.57
C LEU A 339 -2.15 -16.86 38.26
N PHE A 340 -0.93 -17.40 38.32
CA PHE A 340 -0.23 -17.89 37.14
C PHE A 340 -0.94 -19.09 36.52
N THR A 341 -1.42 -20.01 37.36
CA THR A 341 -2.18 -21.19 36.92
C THR A 341 -3.49 -20.79 36.24
N ASN A 342 -4.22 -19.84 36.83
CA ASN A 342 -5.45 -19.31 36.26
C ASN A 342 -5.23 -18.62 34.90
N TYR A 343 -4.09 -17.92 34.74
CA TYR A 343 -3.72 -17.29 33.47
C TYR A 343 -3.43 -18.32 32.36
N LEU A 344 -2.69 -19.39 32.66
CA LEU A 344 -2.41 -20.47 31.70
C LEU A 344 -3.70 -21.20 31.27
N LEU A 345 -4.58 -21.49 32.24
CA LEU A 345 -5.86 -22.15 31.98
C LEU A 345 -6.74 -21.29 31.08
N THR A 346 -6.84 -19.99 31.37
CA THR A 346 -7.60 -19.01 30.57
C THR A 346 -7.10 -18.96 29.12
N GLY A 347 -5.78 -18.88 28.92
CA GLY A 347 -5.17 -18.88 27.59
C GLY A 347 -5.44 -20.18 26.81
N TRP A 348 -5.42 -21.32 27.49
CA TRP A 348 -5.73 -22.62 26.88
C TRP A 348 -7.19 -22.72 26.42
N ILE A 349 -8.15 -22.31 27.27
CA ILE A 349 -9.58 -22.31 26.93
C ILE A 349 -9.85 -21.40 25.73
N LEU A 350 -9.37 -20.16 25.76
CA LEU A 350 -9.64 -19.20 24.69
C LEU A 350 -9.02 -19.63 23.36
N ARG A 351 -7.85 -20.27 23.38
CA ARG A 351 -7.21 -20.79 22.16
C ARG A 351 -8.05 -21.87 21.48
N GLN A 352 -8.74 -22.72 22.23
CA GLN A 352 -9.59 -23.76 21.63
C GLN A 352 -10.88 -23.21 21.01
N VAL A 353 -11.41 -22.12 21.56
CA VAL A 353 -12.67 -21.52 21.10
C VAL A 353 -12.44 -20.48 19.99
N THR A 354 -11.22 -19.95 19.82
CA THR A 354 -10.91 -18.89 18.86
C THR A 354 -11.08 -19.35 17.40
N PRO A 355 -12.03 -18.75 16.64
CA PRO A 355 -12.20 -19.04 15.22
C PRO A 355 -11.06 -18.48 14.35
N ALA A 356 -10.97 -18.96 13.11
CA ALA A 356 -10.00 -18.47 12.11
C ALA A 356 -10.36 -17.08 11.54
N PHE A 357 -10.39 -16.04 12.38
CA PHE A 357 -10.77 -14.67 11.99
C PHE A 357 -9.95 -14.11 10.82
N GLY A 358 -8.66 -14.47 10.71
CA GLY A 358 -7.82 -14.03 9.59
C GLY A 358 -8.34 -14.49 8.22
N LYS A 359 -8.82 -15.73 8.11
CA LYS A 359 -9.42 -16.25 6.87
C LYS A 359 -10.72 -15.53 6.54
N LEU A 360 -11.55 -15.27 7.55
CA LEU A 360 -12.81 -14.55 7.38
C LEU A 360 -12.60 -13.11 6.91
N ALA A 361 -11.62 -12.40 7.49
CA ALA A 361 -11.26 -11.04 7.11
C ALA A 361 -10.66 -10.97 5.69
N ALA A 362 -9.88 -11.97 5.28
CA ALA A 362 -9.33 -12.02 3.91
C ALA A 362 -10.44 -12.15 2.85
N ILE A 363 -11.45 -13.00 3.12
CA ILE A 363 -12.62 -13.15 2.24
C ILE A 363 -13.45 -11.86 2.21
N GLU A 364 -13.63 -11.20 3.36
CA GLU A 364 -14.33 -9.92 3.47
C GLU A 364 -13.67 -8.83 2.60
N ALA A 365 -12.34 -8.66 2.74
CA ALA A 365 -11.58 -7.69 1.95
C ALA A 365 -11.64 -7.98 0.44
N LYS A 366 -11.72 -9.25 0.03
CA LYS A 366 -11.90 -9.63 -1.39
C LYS A 366 -13.28 -9.20 -1.90
N LEU A 367 -14.34 -9.53 -1.17
CA LEU A 367 -15.72 -9.16 -1.56
C LEU A 367 -15.92 -7.64 -1.58
N GLU A 368 -15.29 -6.91 -0.66
CA GLU A 368 -15.25 -5.44 -0.66
C GLU A 368 -14.51 -4.90 -1.89
N GLY A 369 -13.38 -5.52 -2.25
CA GLY A 369 -12.62 -5.22 -3.47
C GLY A 369 -13.44 -5.44 -4.75
N ASP A 370 -14.11 -6.59 -4.86
CA ASP A 370 -14.98 -6.93 -6.01
C ASP A 370 -16.10 -5.88 -6.17
N PHE A 371 -16.72 -5.47 -5.06
CA PHE A 371 -17.78 -4.45 -5.06
C PHE A 371 -17.25 -3.08 -5.51
N ARG A 372 -16.11 -2.66 -5.00
CA ARG A 372 -15.45 -1.42 -5.40
C ARG A 372 -15.04 -1.44 -6.87
N SER A 373 -14.48 -2.56 -7.35
CA SER A 373 -14.10 -2.73 -8.75
C SER A 373 -15.31 -2.64 -9.68
N ALA A 374 -16.45 -3.20 -9.29
CA ALA A 374 -17.69 -3.09 -10.07
C ALA A 374 -18.15 -1.63 -10.21
N HIS A 375 -18.08 -0.83 -9.14
CA HIS A 375 -18.34 0.61 -9.20
C HIS A 375 -17.33 1.38 -10.06
N SER A 376 -16.03 1.07 -9.93
CA SER A 376 -14.99 1.71 -10.74
C SER A 376 -15.21 1.47 -12.24
N ARG A 377 -15.63 0.26 -12.61
CA ARG A 377 -15.98 -0.09 -14.00
C ARG A 377 -17.17 0.71 -14.51
N LEU A 378 -18.22 0.87 -13.70
CA LEU A 378 -19.38 1.71 -14.04
C LEU A 378 -18.96 3.15 -14.31
N ILE A 379 -18.15 3.74 -13.42
CA ILE A 379 -17.68 5.13 -13.55
C ILE A 379 -16.83 5.31 -14.81
N THR A 380 -15.96 4.35 -15.10
CA THR A 380 -15.01 4.45 -16.23
C THR A 380 -15.73 4.37 -17.58
N ASN A 381 -16.83 3.63 -17.67
CA ASN A 381 -17.58 3.40 -18.91
C ASN A 381 -19.00 4.01 -18.83
N ALA A 382 -19.15 5.10 -18.07
CA ALA A 382 -20.46 5.66 -17.74
C ALA A 382 -21.20 6.16 -18.99
N GLU A 383 -20.46 6.73 -19.94
CA GLU A 383 -20.99 7.23 -21.19
C GLU A 383 -21.48 6.09 -22.10
N GLU A 384 -20.66 5.05 -22.29
CA GLU A 384 -21.03 3.87 -23.08
C GLU A 384 -22.25 3.16 -22.49
N ILE A 385 -22.28 2.99 -21.16
CA ILE A 385 -23.42 2.37 -20.46
C ILE A 385 -24.67 3.22 -20.61
N ALA A 386 -24.55 4.55 -20.55
CA ALA A 386 -25.67 5.47 -20.76
C ALA A 386 -26.18 5.40 -22.20
N PHE A 387 -25.30 5.34 -23.20
CA PHE A 387 -25.68 5.17 -24.61
C PHE A 387 -26.49 3.89 -24.84
N TYR A 388 -26.13 2.79 -24.18
CA TYR A 388 -26.88 1.54 -24.26
C TYR A 388 -28.12 1.48 -23.35
N ASN A 389 -28.41 2.53 -22.58
CA ASN A 389 -29.42 2.52 -21.52
C ASN A 389 -29.26 1.34 -20.54
N GLY A 390 -28.01 0.95 -20.23
CA GLY A 390 -27.67 -0.27 -19.49
C GLY A 390 -27.82 -0.20 -17.96
N ALA A 391 -28.42 0.86 -17.42
CA ALA A 391 -28.45 1.15 -15.99
C ALA A 391 -29.10 0.04 -15.14
N SER A 392 -30.16 -0.61 -15.64
CA SER A 392 -30.88 -1.68 -14.92
C SER A 392 -30.03 -2.95 -14.74
N ILE A 393 -29.28 -3.32 -15.79
CA ILE A 393 -28.36 -4.46 -15.75
C ILE A 393 -27.20 -4.18 -14.80
N GLU A 394 -26.58 -3.01 -14.89
CA GLU A 394 -25.48 -2.61 -14.00
C GLU A 394 -25.94 -2.55 -12.53
N ALA A 395 -27.15 -2.05 -12.25
CA ALA A 395 -27.73 -2.11 -10.91
C ALA A 395 -27.85 -3.56 -10.38
N GLY A 396 -28.24 -4.51 -11.24
CA GLY A 396 -28.28 -5.94 -10.91
C GLY A 396 -26.91 -6.52 -10.57
N ILE A 397 -25.86 -6.14 -11.31
CA ILE A 397 -24.47 -6.57 -11.07
C ILE A 397 -23.97 -6.02 -9.73
N LEU A 398 -24.16 -4.73 -9.48
CA LEU A 398 -23.77 -4.07 -8.23
C LEU A 398 -24.49 -4.66 -7.02
N ASN A 399 -25.81 -4.84 -7.09
CA ASN A 399 -26.60 -5.45 -6.03
C ASN A 399 -26.14 -6.88 -5.73
N ARG A 400 -25.80 -7.68 -6.75
CA ARG A 400 -25.28 -9.03 -6.56
C ARG A 400 -23.94 -9.03 -5.82
N ALA A 401 -23.03 -8.11 -6.15
CA ALA A 401 -21.76 -7.96 -5.45
C ALA A 401 -21.98 -7.53 -3.98
N TYR A 402 -22.84 -6.53 -3.75
CA TYR A 402 -23.16 -6.04 -2.41
C TYR A 402 -23.81 -7.10 -1.52
N ILE A 403 -24.82 -7.84 -2.02
CA ILE A 403 -25.50 -8.87 -1.23
C ILE A 403 -24.52 -10.01 -0.86
N ARG A 404 -23.57 -10.38 -1.73
CA ARG A 404 -22.53 -11.36 -1.40
C ARG A 404 -21.67 -10.88 -0.22
N LEU A 405 -21.25 -9.62 -0.24
CA LEU A 405 -20.50 -9.00 0.86
C LEU A 405 -21.31 -9.00 2.16
N VAL A 406 -22.55 -8.52 2.13
CA VAL A 406 -23.43 -8.46 3.31
C VAL A 406 -23.68 -9.83 3.93
N ARG A 407 -23.93 -10.87 3.10
CA ARG A 407 -24.12 -12.24 3.61
C ARG A 407 -22.89 -12.75 4.36
N HIS A 408 -21.69 -12.46 3.85
CA HIS A 408 -20.44 -12.85 4.51
C HIS A 408 -20.24 -12.10 5.83
N ILE A 409 -20.43 -10.78 5.85
CA ILE A 409 -20.35 -9.95 7.07
C ILE A 409 -21.32 -10.44 8.14
N ASN A 410 -22.57 -10.74 7.76
CA ASN A 410 -23.57 -11.26 8.69
C ASN A 410 -23.17 -12.63 9.28
N SER A 411 -22.52 -13.49 8.49
CA SER A 411 -21.96 -14.76 8.99
C SER A 411 -20.85 -14.52 10.03
N ILE A 412 -19.95 -13.57 9.76
CA ILE A 412 -18.89 -13.18 10.70
C ILE A 412 -19.49 -12.66 12.02
N PHE A 413 -20.54 -11.85 11.97
CA PHE A 413 -21.19 -11.33 13.18
C PHE A 413 -21.76 -12.44 14.06
N LYS A 414 -22.42 -13.46 13.47
CA LYS A 414 -22.95 -14.61 14.23
C LYS A 414 -21.82 -15.36 14.95
N ILE A 415 -20.71 -15.63 14.27
CA ILE A 415 -19.53 -16.30 14.86
C ILE A 415 -18.93 -15.43 15.99
N ARG A 416 -18.86 -14.12 15.78
CA ARG A 416 -18.28 -13.18 16.75
C ARG A 416 -19.10 -13.08 18.04
N VAL A 417 -20.43 -13.17 17.96
CA VAL A 417 -21.29 -13.18 19.17
C VAL A 417 -20.92 -14.35 20.08
N ALA A 418 -20.89 -15.57 19.55
CA ALA A 418 -20.57 -16.76 20.34
C ALA A 418 -19.17 -16.67 20.98
N PHE A 419 -18.16 -16.25 20.20
CA PHE A 419 -16.80 -16.07 20.70
C PHE A 419 -16.71 -15.00 21.79
N ASN A 420 -17.28 -13.81 21.55
CA ASN A 420 -17.25 -12.70 22.51
C ASN A 420 -17.96 -13.07 23.82
N MET A 421 -19.04 -13.84 23.77
CA MET A 421 -19.73 -14.32 24.98
C MET A 421 -18.82 -15.21 25.83
N THR A 422 -18.14 -16.19 25.21
CA THR A 422 -17.20 -17.07 25.92
C THR A 422 -16.01 -16.27 26.46
N GLU A 423 -15.47 -15.36 25.67
CA GLU A 423 -14.36 -14.48 26.05
C GLU A 423 -14.70 -13.63 27.28
N ASP A 424 -15.84 -12.91 27.25
CA ASP A 424 -16.29 -12.09 28.37
C ASP A 424 -16.61 -12.92 29.61
N PHE A 425 -17.20 -14.11 29.44
CA PHE A 425 -17.47 -15.02 30.55
C PHE A 425 -16.18 -15.41 31.29
N VAL A 426 -15.17 -15.86 30.54
CA VAL A 426 -13.90 -16.31 31.12
C VAL A 426 -13.13 -15.12 31.72
N LEU A 427 -12.99 -14.02 30.99
CA LEU A 427 -12.11 -12.91 31.38
C LEU A 427 -12.73 -11.98 32.44
N LYS A 428 -14.04 -11.74 32.43
CA LYS A 428 -14.69 -10.84 33.39
C LYS A 428 -15.23 -11.59 34.61
N TYR A 429 -15.98 -12.67 34.39
CA TYR A 429 -16.71 -13.33 35.46
C TYR A 429 -15.91 -14.44 36.13
N ALA A 430 -15.38 -15.40 35.35
CA ALA A 430 -14.58 -16.50 35.92
C ALA A 430 -13.31 -15.96 36.59
N TRP A 431 -12.68 -14.93 36.00
CA TRP A 431 -11.48 -14.34 36.58
C TRP A 431 -11.75 -13.58 37.89
N SER A 432 -12.87 -12.84 37.97
CA SER A 432 -13.30 -12.19 39.21
C SER A 432 -13.60 -13.21 40.30
N ALA A 433 -14.29 -14.31 39.97
CA ALA A 433 -14.58 -15.40 40.90
C ALA A 433 -13.30 -16.05 41.45
N ALA A 434 -12.35 -16.39 40.57
CA ALA A 434 -11.04 -16.89 40.97
C ALA A 434 -10.29 -15.88 41.85
N GLY A 435 -10.38 -14.58 41.53
CA GLY A 435 -9.79 -13.53 42.34
C GLY A 435 -10.34 -13.46 43.77
N TYR A 436 -11.65 -13.61 43.95
CA TYR A 436 -12.25 -13.68 45.29
C TYR A 436 -11.76 -14.89 46.08
N VAL A 437 -11.66 -16.06 45.46
CA VAL A 437 -11.14 -17.27 46.11
C VAL A 437 -9.69 -17.07 46.55
N ILE A 438 -8.87 -16.46 45.68
CA ILE A 438 -7.45 -16.20 45.97
C ILE A 438 -7.29 -15.16 47.10
N ILE A 439 -8.10 -14.08 47.13
CA ILE A 439 -8.08 -13.10 48.24
C ILE A 439 -8.59 -13.73 49.54
N ALA A 440 -9.61 -14.59 49.47
CA ALA A 440 -10.19 -15.21 50.65
C ALA A 440 -9.25 -16.26 51.29
N ALA A 441 -8.35 -16.87 50.51
CA ALA A 441 -7.52 -17.97 51.00
C ALA A 441 -6.63 -17.61 52.21
N PRO A 442 -5.92 -16.47 52.27
CA PRO A 442 -5.21 -16.04 53.49
C PRO A 442 -6.13 -15.78 54.69
N PHE A 443 -7.36 -15.32 54.47
CA PHE A 443 -8.31 -15.04 55.56
C PHE A 443 -8.97 -16.32 56.11
N LEU A 444 -9.25 -17.29 55.23
CA LEU A 444 -9.90 -18.55 55.58
C LEU A 444 -8.91 -19.62 56.07
N PHE A 445 -7.70 -19.67 55.49
CA PHE A 445 -6.71 -20.72 55.74
C PHE A 445 -5.42 -20.21 56.42
N GLY A 446 -5.24 -18.90 56.60
CA GLY A 446 -4.03 -18.29 57.16
C GLY A 446 -3.96 -18.22 58.69
N GLN A 447 -4.83 -18.91 59.44
CA GLN A 447 -4.66 -19.04 60.89
C GLN A 447 -3.50 -20.02 61.20
N LYS A 448 -2.27 -19.52 61.25
CA LYS A 448 -1.32 -20.08 62.21
C LYS A 448 -1.78 -19.67 63.60
N LYS A 449 -2.28 -20.63 64.38
CA LYS A 449 -2.54 -20.48 65.83
C LYS A 449 -1.34 -19.74 66.46
N PRO A 450 -1.56 -18.75 67.35
CA PRO A 450 -0.47 -18.26 68.18
C PRO A 450 0.05 -19.45 68.98
N GLN A 451 1.34 -19.74 68.81
CA GLN A 451 2.05 -20.75 69.57
C GLN A 451 2.03 -20.29 71.02
N SER A 452 1.25 -20.98 71.85
CA SER A 452 1.28 -20.85 73.29
C SER A 452 2.59 -21.45 73.79
N ASP A 453 3.66 -20.66 73.77
CA ASP A 453 4.81 -20.97 74.61
C ASP A 453 4.35 -20.75 76.06
N ALA A 454 4.18 -21.88 76.74
CA ALA A 454 3.91 -21.96 78.16
C ALA A 454 5.08 -21.31 78.92
N THR A 455 4.91 -20.07 79.36
CA THR A 455 5.43 -19.47 80.61
C THR A 455 5.25 -17.96 80.55
N GLY A 456 4.25 -17.42 81.26
CA GLY A 456 4.10 -15.96 81.41
C GLY A 456 2.66 -15.42 81.51
N ALA A 457 1.64 -16.26 81.33
CA ALA A 457 0.23 -15.83 81.33
C ALA A 457 -0.44 -15.81 82.73
N ALA A 458 0.25 -15.34 83.77
CA ALA A 458 -0.32 -15.24 85.12
C ALA A 458 -0.18 -13.86 85.80
N LEU A 459 0.45 -12.85 85.16
CA LEU A 459 0.64 -11.52 85.77
C LEU A 459 0.10 -10.33 84.96
N ALA A 460 -0.52 -10.57 83.80
CA ALA A 460 -1.10 -9.52 82.96
C ALA A 460 -2.64 -9.41 83.04
N ALA A 461 -3.27 -10.07 84.02
CA ALA A 461 -4.73 -10.13 84.14
C ALA A 461 -5.35 -9.09 85.09
N THR A 462 -4.57 -8.21 85.72
CA THR A 462 -5.10 -7.27 86.74
C THR A 462 -4.95 -5.78 86.40
N ALA A 463 -4.57 -5.40 85.17
CA ALA A 463 -4.37 -3.99 84.80
C ALA A 463 -5.05 -3.53 83.49
N ALA A 464 -6.15 -4.17 83.07
CA ALA A 464 -6.85 -3.83 81.82
C ALA A 464 -8.34 -3.45 82.02
N ALA A 465 -8.70 -2.93 83.19
CA ALA A 465 -10.03 -2.36 83.45
C ALA A 465 -9.95 -0.82 83.49
N ALA A 466 -9.84 -0.18 82.32
CA ALA A 466 -10.32 1.19 82.02
C ALA A 466 -9.65 1.72 80.73
N LYS A 467 -10.26 1.49 79.56
CA LYS A 467 -10.32 2.42 78.41
C LYS A 467 -11.19 1.82 77.28
N PRO A 468 -11.94 2.64 76.51
CA PRO A 468 -13.00 2.15 75.63
C PRO A 468 -12.49 1.72 74.24
N LYS A 469 -13.10 0.65 73.72
CA LYS A 469 -13.43 0.32 72.30
C LYS A 469 -12.82 1.17 71.14
N GLU A 470 -11.50 1.30 71.03
CA GLU A 470 -10.85 1.82 69.79
C GLU A 470 -9.98 0.81 69.03
N SER A 471 -9.64 -0.34 69.63
CA SER A 471 -8.75 -1.32 68.99
C SER A 471 -9.43 -2.14 67.89
N ASP A 472 -10.70 -2.53 68.04
CA ASP A 472 -11.39 -3.38 67.05
C ASP A 472 -11.73 -2.64 65.75
N SER A 473 -12.15 -1.38 65.82
CA SER A 473 -12.51 -0.58 64.64
C SER A 473 -11.29 -0.30 63.75
N SER A 474 -10.12 -0.03 64.35
CA SER A 474 -8.86 0.20 63.62
C SER A 474 -8.35 -1.06 62.92
N THR A 475 -8.50 -2.23 63.56
CA THR A 475 -8.07 -3.53 62.99
C THR A 475 -9.00 -3.98 61.86
N VAL A 476 -10.31 -3.74 62.00
CA VAL A 476 -11.29 -3.99 60.94
C VAL A 476 -11.07 -3.02 59.77
N ALA A 477 -10.83 -1.74 60.02
CA ALA A 477 -10.56 -0.75 58.98
C ALA A 477 -9.29 -1.07 58.17
N ALA A 478 -8.20 -1.53 58.81
CA ALA A 478 -6.98 -1.95 58.12
C ALA A 478 -7.17 -3.23 57.28
N LYS A 479 -7.94 -4.20 57.79
CA LYS A 479 -8.31 -5.42 57.03
C LYS A 479 -9.18 -5.06 55.81
N THR A 480 -10.13 -4.12 55.97
CA THR A 480 -10.98 -3.64 54.88
C THR A 480 -10.18 -2.81 53.85
N GLU A 481 -9.24 -1.97 54.26
CA GLU A 481 -8.33 -1.26 53.35
C GLU A 481 -7.53 -2.24 52.47
N SER A 482 -6.90 -3.25 53.10
CA SER A 482 -6.13 -4.27 52.39
C SER A 482 -7.01 -5.10 51.46
N TYR A 483 -8.21 -5.49 51.90
CA TYR A 483 -9.17 -6.22 51.08
C TYR A 483 -9.59 -5.42 49.85
N ILE A 484 -9.99 -4.15 50.01
CA ILE A 484 -10.46 -3.31 48.91
C ILE A 484 -9.32 -2.99 47.93
N SER A 485 -8.12 -2.71 48.45
CA SER A 485 -6.94 -2.47 47.63
C SER A 485 -6.56 -3.71 46.81
N ASN A 486 -6.48 -4.89 47.45
CA ASN A 486 -6.17 -6.15 46.77
C ASN A 486 -7.24 -6.54 45.75
N ARG A 487 -8.53 -6.32 46.05
CA ARG A 487 -9.64 -6.52 45.12
C ARG A 487 -9.51 -5.61 43.90
N ARG A 488 -9.21 -4.33 44.10
CA ARG A 488 -9.03 -3.37 43.01
C ARG A 488 -7.82 -3.71 42.14
N LEU A 489 -6.72 -4.14 42.75
CA LEU A 489 -5.53 -4.62 42.04
C LEU A 489 -5.82 -5.88 41.24
N LEU A 490 -6.59 -6.84 41.77
CA LEU A 490 -7.00 -8.03 41.03
C LEU A 490 -7.93 -7.71 39.87
N LEU A 491 -8.93 -6.85 40.05
CA LEU A 491 -9.79 -6.40 38.95
C LEU A 491 -8.99 -5.66 37.87
N SER A 492 -7.96 -4.90 38.27
CA SER A 492 -7.08 -4.20 37.32
C SER A 492 -6.13 -5.17 36.61
N LEU A 493 -5.66 -6.22 37.29
CA LEU A 493 -4.89 -7.32 36.69
C LEU A 493 -5.77 -8.10 35.70
N ALA A 494 -7.05 -8.29 36.03
CA ALA A 494 -8.01 -8.94 35.17
C ALA A 494 -8.31 -8.12 33.89
N ASP A 495 -8.50 -6.81 34.06
CA ASP A 495 -8.62 -5.87 32.93
C ASP A 495 -7.33 -5.84 32.08
N ALA A 496 -6.15 -5.89 32.71
CA ALA A 496 -4.88 -5.94 31.99
C ALA A 496 -4.74 -7.24 31.17
N GLY A 497 -4.99 -8.42 31.75
CA GLY A 497 -4.87 -9.66 30.97
C GLY A 497 -5.94 -9.80 29.89
N SER A 498 -7.16 -9.26 30.10
CA SER A 498 -8.17 -9.26 29.05
C SER A 498 -7.76 -8.38 27.86
N ARG A 499 -7.26 -7.18 28.12
CA ARG A 499 -6.65 -6.31 27.10
C ARG A 499 -5.48 -6.96 26.38
N LEU A 500 -4.62 -7.69 27.11
CA LEU A 500 -3.54 -8.44 26.49
C LEU A 500 -4.07 -9.54 25.56
N MET A 501 -5.17 -10.21 25.93
CA MET A 501 -5.79 -11.20 25.07
C MET A 501 -6.37 -10.57 23.80
N TYR A 502 -7.05 -9.42 23.92
CA TYR A 502 -7.51 -8.63 22.76
C TYR A 502 -6.35 -8.22 21.84
N SER A 503 -5.18 -7.92 22.40
CA SER A 503 -4.00 -7.56 21.61
C SER A 503 -3.51 -8.68 20.68
N TYR A 504 -3.85 -9.95 20.95
CA TYR A 504 -3.54 -11.05 20.02
C TYR A 504 -4.30 -10.92 18.71
N LYS A 505 -5.57 -10.49 18.76
CA LYS A 505 -6.36 -10.22 17.56
C LYS A 505 -5.74 -9.08 16.74
N GLU A 506 -5.36 -7.98 17.40
CA GLU A 506 -4.67 -6.87 16.75
C GLU A 506 -3.32 -7.30 16.15
N LEU A 507 -2.61 -8.20 16.83
CA LEU A 507 -1.36 -8.78 16.33
C LEU A 507 -1.57 -9.68 15.11
N ALA A 508 -2.67 -10.44 15.08
CA ALA A 508 -3.06 -11.26 13.93
C ALA A 508 -3.48 -10.39 12.73
N GLU A 509 -4.24 -9.31 12.96
CA GLU A 509 -4.57 -8.31 11.95
C GLU A 509 -3.30 -7.64 11.40
N LEU A 510 -2.38 -7.27 12.30
CA LEU A 510 -1.08 -6.74 11.91
C LEU A 510 -0.29 -7.74 11.05
N ALA A 511 -0.33 -9.04 11.36
CA ALA A 511 0.34 -10.06 10.53
C ALA A 511 -0.22 -10.09 9.10
N GLY A 512 -1.54 -9.93 8.95
CA GLY A 512 -2.23 -9.69 7.67
C GLY A 512 -1.61 -8.55 6.88
N PHE A 513 -1.64 -7.35 7.46
CA PHE A 513 -1.11 -6.15 6.79
C PHE A 513 0.41 -6.21 6.58
N THR A 514 1.16 -6.81 7.51
CA THR A 514 2.62 -7.01 7.39
C THR A 514 2.94 -7.85 6.17
N SER A 515 2.23 -8.98 5.98
CA SER A 515 2.43 -9.83 4.82
C SER A 515 2.12 -9.08 3.53
N ARG A 516 1.02 -8.33 3.47
CA ARG A 516 0.64 -7.55 2.29
C ARG A 516 1.65 -6.47 1.93
N VAL A 517 2.04 -5.64 2.91
CA VAL A 517 3.04 -4.58 2.72
C VAL A 517 4.40 -5.17 2.35
N TYR A 518 4.79 -6.27 2.98
CA TYR A 518 6.04 -6.95 2.65
C TYR A 518 6.01 -7.52 1.23
N THR A 519 4.91 -8.16 0.80
CA THR A 519 4.75 -8.63 -0.58
C THR A 519 4.89 -7.47 -1.57
N LEU A 520 4.21 -6.34 -1.34
CA LEU A 520 4.33 -5.15 -2.20
C LEU A 520 5.80 -4.73 -2.36
N ILE A 521 6.49 -4.50 -1.24
CA ILE A 521 7.88 -4.03 -1.26
C ILE A 521 8.82 -5.07 -1.88
N SER A 522 8.63 -6.35 -1.57
CA SER A 522 9.41 -7.45 -2.14
C SER A 522 9.24 -7.55 -3.65
N THR A 523 8.00 -7.53 -4.15
CA THR A 523 7.71 -7.57 -5.59
C THR A 523 8.34 -6.37 -6.30
N LEU A 524 8.22 -5.16 -5.76
CA LEU A 524 8.85 -3.97 -6.35
C LEU A 524 10.39 -4.07 -6.38
N HIS A 525 11.01 -4.65 -5.35
CA HIS A 525 12.45 -4.90 -5.33
C HIS A 525 12.90 -5.93 -6.38
N LEU A 526 12.10 -6.98 -6.57
CA LEU A 526 12.36 -8.02 -7.59
C LEU A 526 12.21 -7.42 -8.99
N LEU A 527 11.15 -6.65 -9.25
CA LEU A 527 10.92 -5.97 -10.53
C LEU A 527 12.00 -4.94 -10.88
N ASN A 528 12.52 -4.21 -9.88
CA ASN A 528 13.63 -3.29 -10.08
C ASN A 528 14.91 -3.99 -10.57
N ARG A 529 15.03 -5.30 -10.36
CA ARG A 529 16.13 -6.16 -10.82
C ARG A 529 15.71 -7.11 -11.95
N GLU A 530 14.55 -6.88 -12.57
CA GLU A 530 14.05 -7.68 -13.70
C GLU A 530 13.82 -9.15 -13.36
N GLN A 531 13.52 -9.42 -12.08
CA GLN A 531 13.20 -10.77 -11.59
C GLN A 531 11.68 -10.97 -11.55
N TYR A 532 11.19 -11.59 -12.61
CA TYR A 532 9.78 -11.96 -12.74
C TYR A 532 9.50 -13.33 -12.11
N GLN A 533 8.22 -13.68 -12.00
CA GLN A 533 7.81 -15.01 -11.57
C GLN A 533 8.02 -15.99 -12.72
N ALA A 534 8.89 -17.00 -12.50
CA ALA A 534 9.09 -18.07 -13.45
C ALA A 534 7.94 -19.08 -13.40
N MET A 535 7.50 -19.53 -14.58
CA MET A 535 6.53 -20.61 -14.72
C MET A 535 7.24 -21.90 -15.19
N PRO A 536 6.89 -23.07 -14.64
CA PRO A 536 7.41 -24.33 -15.16
C PRO A 536 6.90 -24.56 -16.58
N ARG A 537 7.78 -25.07 -17.45
CA ARG A 537 7.42 -25.42 -18.83
C ARG A 537 6.28 -26.48 -18.82
N PRO A 538 5.20 -26.28 -19.59
CA PRO A 538 4.13 -27.26 -19.70
C PRO A 538 4.64 -28.60 -20.24
N VAL A 539 4.17 -29.70 -19.63
CA VAL A 539 4.58 -31.08 -19.99
C VAL A 539 4.04 -31.49 -21.37
N ASP A 540 2.98 -30.84 -21.84
CA ASP A 540 2.36 -31.06 -23.16
C ASP A 540 3.06 -30.30 -24.31
N LEU A 541 3.97 -29.37 -24.00
CA LEU A 541 4.71 -28.63 -25.01
C LEU A 541 5.91 -29.46 -25.50
N PRO A 542 6.03 -29.80 -26.81
CA PRO A 542 7.18 -30.52 -27.35
C PRO A 542 8.49 -29.81 -27.01
N ALA A 543 9.57 -30.55 -26.74
CA ALA A 543 10.88 -30.00 -26.34
C ALA A 543 11.43 -28.99 -27.35
N ASP A 544 11.12 -29.16 -28.65
CA ASP A 544 11.64 -28.35 -29.74
C ASP A 544 10.92 -26.98 -29.91
N LYS A 545 9.74 -26.79 -29.29
CA LYS A 545 9.05 -25.50 -29.37
C LYS A 545 9.63 -24.50 -28.37
N PRO A 546 9.78 -23.21 -28.73
CA PRO A 546 10.20 -22.20 -27.77
C PRO A 546 9.14 -22.02 -26.68
N PHE A 547 9.59 -21.85 -25.44
CA PHE A 547 8.73 -21.52 -24.30
C PHE A 547 9.18 -20.18 -23.73
N TYR A 548 8.37 -19.15 -23.98
CA TYR A 548 8.67 -17.79 -23.57
C TYR A 548 8.08 -17.49 -22.19
N ASP A 549 8.94 -17.55 -21.18
CA ASP A 549 8.59 -17.27 -19.79
C ASP A 549 9.33 -16.03 -19.30
N LEU A 550 8.66 -15.16 -18.56
CA LEU A 550 9.29 -13.94 -18.03
C LEU A 550 10.39 -14.25 -17.00
N GLY A 551 10.40 -15.45 -16.42
CA GLY A 551 11.47 -15.94 -15.57
C GLY A 551 12.77 -16.29 -16.32
N HIS A 552 12.71 -16.47 -17.64
CA HIS A 552 13.81 -16.92 -18.50
C HIS A 552 13.91 -16.01 -19.72
N ILE A 553 14.67 -14.91 -19.57
CA ILE A 553 14.89 -13.90 -20.60
C ILE A 553 16.36 -13.98 -21.01
N ASP A 554 16.63 -14.43 -22.24
CA ASP A 554 17.98 -14.65 -22.77
C ASP A 554 18.42 -13.56 -23.77
N GLY A 555 17.52 -12.63 -24.10
CA GLY A 555 17.79 -11.57 -25.06
C GLY A 555 18.70 -10.46 -24.53
N GLN A 556 19.44 -9.84 -25.45
CA GLN A 556 20.39 -8.77 -25.13
C GLN A 556 19.88 -7.41 -25.61
N VAL A 557 19.97 -6.39 -24.76
CA VAL A 557 19.60 -5.01 -25.11
C VAL A 557 20.83 -4.11 -25.02
N ALA A 558 21.33 -3.66 -26.16
CA ALA A 558 22.39 -2.66 -26.24
C ALA A 558 21.75 -1.25 -26.30
N THR A 559 22.08 -0.42 -25.30
CA THR A 559 21.58 0.96 -25.22
C THR A 559 22.68 1.96 -25.62
N GLY A 560 22.29 3.06 -26.25
CA GLY A 560 23.22 4.12 -26.69
C GLY A 560 23.68 3.99 -28.14
N SER A 561 23.07 3.11 -28.93
CA SER A 561 23.27 3.06 -30.38
C SER A 561 22.60 4.25 -31.06
N GLU A 562 23.13 4.73 -32.18
CA GLU A 562 22.46 5.75 -33.00
C GLU A 562 21.31 5.17 -33.84
N THR A 563 21.23 3.84 -33.95
CA THR A 563 20.25 3.14 -34.78
C THR A 563 19.32 2.28 -33.93
N VAL A 564 18.11 2.01 -34.43
CA VAL A 564 17.24 0.97 -33.87
C VAL A 564 17.44 -0.29 -34.72
N ALA A 565 17.98 -1.35 -34.13
CA ALA A 565 18.25 -2.59 -34.83
C ALA A 565 17.76 -3.82 -34.05
N PHE A 566 17.02 -4.69 -34.73
CA PHE A 566 16.64 -6.02 -34.28
C PHE A 566 17.51 -7.04 -35.00
N ASP A 567 18.07 -7.98 -34.26
CA ASP A 567 18.80 -9.14 -34.78
C ASP A 567 18.18 -10.41 -34.19
N LYS A 568 17.39 -11.12 -35.00
CA LYS A 568 16.68 -12.36 -34.65
C LYS A 568 15.89 -12.27 -33.34
N VAL A 569 15.10 -11.20 -33.20
CA VAL A 569 14.31 -10.95 -31.98
C VAL A 569 12.88 -11.46 -32.18
N PRO A 570 12.43 -12.50 -31.45
CA PRO A 570 11.01 -12.86 -31.44
C PRO A 570 10.21 -11.83 -30.64
N ILE A 571 9.08 -11.38 -31.19
CA ILE A 571 8.15 -10.48 -30.53
C ILE A 571 7.08 -11.33 -29.87
N VAL A 572 7.05 -11.34 -28.54
CA VAL A 572 6.18 -12.21 -27.76
C VAL A 572 5.27 -11.37 -26.88
N ALA A 573 3.97 -11.66 -26.90
CA ALA A 573 2.99 -11.13 -25.96
C ALA A 573 3.20 -11.71 -24.56
N PRO A 574 3.61 -10.90 -23.56
CA PRO A 574 3.77 -11.39 -22.21
C PRO A 574 2.43 -11.85 -21.64
N ALA A 575 2.43 -13.04 -21.05
CA ALA A 575 1.25 -13.67 -20.48
C ALA A 575 1.52 -14.01 -19.01
N PRO A 576 1.55 -13.01 -18.12
CA PRO A 576 1.97 -13.21 -16.73
C PRO A 576 1.05 -14.22 -16.02
N GLY A 577 1.63 -15.28 -15.46
CA GLY A 577 0.90 -16.30 -14.69
C GLY A 577 0.07 -17.29 -15.52
N LEU A 578 0.15 -17.26 -16.85
CA LEU A 578 -0.46 -18.26 -17.72
C LEU A 578 0.48 -19.45 -17.91
N GLU A 579 -0.06 -20.68 -17.79
CA GLU A 579 0.73 -21.92 -17.90
C GLU A 579 1.43 -22.03 -19.25
N ARG A 580 0.78 -21.56 -20.33
CA ARG A 580 1.31 -21.65 -21.68
C ARG A 580 2.38 -20.61 -22.03
N GLY A 581 2.75 -19.73 -21.09
CA GLY A 581 3.73 -18.68 -21.33
C GLY A 581 3.23 -17.63 -22.33
N GLY A 582 4.13 -16.76 -22.76
CA GLY A 582 3.84 -15.72 -23.74
C GLY A 582 3.58 -16.27 -25.14
N GLU A 583 2.69 -15.61 -25.87
CA GLU A 583 2.35 -15.97 -27.25
C GLU A 583 3.31 -15.27 -28.22
N GLU A 584 3.98 -16.03 -29.09
CA GLU A 584 4.84 -15.49 -30.14
C GLU A 584 4.00 -14.85 -31.24
N LEU A 585 4.17 -13.54 -31.46
CA LEU A 585 3.45 -12.77 -32.46
C LEU A 585 4.24 -12.60 -33.75
N VAL A 586 5.55 -12.36 -33.64
CA VAL A 586 6.47 -12.21 -34.78
C VAL A 586 7.72 -13.04 -34.52
N LYS A 587 8.14 -13.81 -35.51
CA LYS A 587 9.28 -14.73 -35.40
C LYS A 587 10.57 -14.09 -35.92
N ASP A 588 11.65 -14.18 -35.14
CA ASP A 588 13.02 -13.82 -35.54
C ASP A 588 13.15 -12.47 -36.28
N LEU A 589 12.49 -11.41 -35.78
CA LEU A 589 12.49 -10.09 -36.43
C LEU A 589 13.92 -9.56 -36.57
N THR A 590 14.30 -9.23 -37.80
CA THR A 590 15.60 -8.66 -38.14
C THR A 590 15.39 -7.41 -38.98
N LEU A 591 15.62 -6.24 -38.39
CA LEU A 591 15.33 -4.95 -39.01
C LEU A 591 16.35 -3.93 -38.52
N ARG A 592 16.82 -3.03 -39.39
CA ARG A 592 17.71 -1.93 -39.01
C ARG A 592 17.16 -0.61 -39.51
N VAL A 593 17.09 0.37 -38.61
CA VAL A 593 16.59 1.73 -38.87
C VAL A 593 17.67 2.73 -38.51
N LYS A 594 18.21 3.42 -39.50
CA LYS A 594 19.16 4.52 -39.29
C LYS A 594 18.43 5.85 -39.06
N PRO A 595 19.07 6.85 -38.42
CA PRO A 595 18.53 8.20 -38.38
C PRO A 595 18.21 8.70 -39.80
N GLY A 596 17.02 9.27 -39.97
CA GLY A 596 16.49 9.72 -41.26
C GLY A 596 15.79 8.65 -42.11
N GLU A 597 15.95 7.35 -41.80
CA GLU A 597 15.20 6.28 -42.48
C GLU A 597 13.82 6.13 -41.82
N HIS A 598 12.77 6.54 -42.54
CA HIS A 598 11.39 6.52 -42.04
C HIS A 598 10.72 5.19 -42.37
N ILE A 599 10.19 4.49 -41.36
CA ILE A 599 9.60 3.15 -41.51
C ILE A 599 8.11 3.16 -41.20
N LEU A 600 7.32 2.54 -42.07
CA LEU A 600 5.90 2.25 -41.86
C LEU A 600 5.72 0.77 -41.51
N ILE A 601 5.05 0.47 -40.40
CA ILE A 601 4.70 -0.87 -39.95
C ILE A 601 3.21 -1.09 -40.21
N THR A 602 2.90 -2.05 -41.09
CA THR A 602 1.53 -2.43 -41.47
C THR A 602 1.29 -3.92 -41.26
N GLY A 603 0.04 -4.36 -41.35
CA GLY A 603 -0.36 -5.76 -41.22
C GLY A 603 -1.65 -5.93 -40.40
N PRO A 604 -2.34 -7.07 -40.43
CA PRO A 604 -3.68 -7.25 -39.85
C PRO A 604 -3.82 -6.86 -38.36
N ASN A 605 -5.05 -6.68 -37.89
CA ASN A 605 -5.31 -6.40 -36.48
C ASN A 605 -4.91 -7.60 -35.61
N GLY A 606 -4.24 -7.33 -34.48
CA GLY A 606 -3.79 -8.37 -33.55
C GLY A 606 -2.44 -9.03 -33.86
N VAL A 607 -1.81 -8.74 -35.01
CA VAL A 607 -0.54 -9.38 -35.43
C VAL A 607 0.72 -8.97 -34.64
N GLY A 608 0.61 -7.99 -33.74
CA GLY A 608 1.75 -7.54 -32.91
C GLY A 608 2.45 -6.26 -33.36
N LYS A 609 1.86 -5.42 -34.22
CA LYS A 609 2.43 -4.11 -34.61
C LYS A 609 2.81 -3.24 -33.40
N THR A 610 1.85 -3.01 -32.49
CA THR A 610 2.10 -2.28 -31.23
C THR A 610 3.05 -3.02 -30.29
N ALA A 611 3.16 -4.35 -30.40
CA ALA A 611 4.11 -5.13 -29.60
C ALA A 611 5.57 -4.83 -29.99
N VAL A 612 5.85 -4.67 -31.29
CA VAL A 612 7.18 -4.21 -31.77
C VAL A 612 7.54 -2.88 -31.11
N ALA A 613 6.61 -1.92 -31.13
CA ALA A 613 6.76 -0.62 -30.47
C ALA A 613 7.05 -0.74 -28.96
N ARG A 614 6.34 -1.63 -28.25
CA ARG A 614 6.54 -1.86 -26.80
C ARG A 614 7.91 -2.46 -26.49
N VAL A 615 8.46 -3.30 -27.37
CA VAL A 615 9.82 -3.85 -27.24
C VAL A 615 10.87 -2.75 -27.43
N VAL A 616 10.75 -1.90 -28.46
CA VAL A 616 11.67 -0.76 -28.67
C VAL A 616 11.63 0.22 -27.48
N ALA A 617 10.44 0.50 -26.96
CA ALA A 617 10.26 1.38 -25.80
C ALA A 617 10.77 0.76 -24.47
N GLY A 618 11.17 -0.50 -24.46
CA GLY A 618 11.60 -1.23 -23.25
C GLY A 618 10.46 -1.54 -22.28
N LEU A 619 9.21 -1.46 -22.73
CA LEU A 619 8.03 -1.85 -21.96
C LEU A 619 7.88 -3.36 -21.92
N TRP A 620 8.20 -4.05 -23.02
CA TRP A 620 8.24 -5.52 -23.10
C TRP A 620 9.69 -5.99 -23.16
N PRO A 621 10.03 -7.12 -22.50
CA PRO A 621 11.38 -7.65 -22.54
C PRO A 621 11.72 -8.27 -23.90
N VAL A 622 13.02 -8.29 -24.21
CA VAL A 622 13.57 -9.01 -25.37
C VAL A 622 13.85 -10.44 -24.92
N PHE A 623 13.01 -11.40 -25.32
CA PHE A 623 13.14 -12.78 -24.85
C PHE A 623 14.38 -13.49 -25.40
N GLN A 624 14.71 -13.25 -26.68
CA GLN A 624 15.86 -13.83 -27.39
C GLN A 624 16.37 -12.82 -28.42
N GLY A 625 17.54 -13.10 -29.01
CA GLY A 625 18.17 -12.22 -29.99
C GLY A 625 18.78 -10.96 -29.37
N ARG A 626 19.04 -9.96 -30.20
CA ARG A 626 19.67 -8.71 -29.79
C ARG A 626 18.90 -7.50 -30.31
N LEU A 627 18.58 -6.58 -29.40
CA LEU A 627 18.00 -5.28 -29.70
C LEU A 627 19.06 -4.19 -29.44
N GLU A 628 19.34 -3.39 -30.44
CA GLU A 628 20.10 -2.15 -30.31
C GLU A 628 19.16 -0.96 -30.42
N ARG A 629 19.29 -0.01 -29.49
CA ARG A 629 18.49 1.23 -29.55
C ARG A 629 19.22 2.43 -28.94
N PRO A 630 18.80 3.64 -29.32
CA PRO A 630 19.22 4.87 -28.63
C PRO A 630 18.84 4.89 -27.14
N SER A 631 19.40 5.88 -26.44
CA SER A 631 18.98 6.21 -25.09
C SER A 631 17.48 6.45 -25.06
N ILE A 632 16.82 6.10 -23.95
CA ILE A 632 15.36 6.29 -23.82
C ILE A 632 14.97 7.76 -23.95
N ASN A 633 15.87 8.69 -23.61
CA ASN A 633 15.63 10.14 -23.74
C ASN A 633 15.64 10.63 -25.19
N ASP A 634 16.23 9.86 -26.12
CA ASP A 634 16.30 10.19 -27.55
C ASP A 634 15.10 9.63 -28.33
N ILE A 635 14.22 8.85 -27.65
CA ILE A 635 13.06 8.19 -28.24
C ILE A 635 11.81 8.73 -27.58
N MET A 636 10.84 9.18 -28.38
CA MET A 636 9.51 9.53 -27.88
C MET A 636 8.46 8.58 -28.45
N PHE A 637 7.60 8.06 -27.58
CA PHE A 637 6.49 7.20 -27.95
C PHE A 637 5.16 7.96 -27.92
N LEU A 638 4.42 7.95 -29.02
CA LEU A 638 3.03 8.40 -29.07
C LEU A 638 2.09 7.19 -29.10
N PRO A 639 1.35 6.91 -28.01
CA PRO A 639 0.43 5.78 -27.96
C PRO A 639 -0.83 6.01 -28.80
N GLN A 640 -1.47 4.91 -29.22
CA GLN A 640 -2.79 4.93 -29.88
C GLN A 640 -3.86 5.69 -29.10
N ARG A 641 -3.84 5.59 -27.76
CA ARG A 641 -4.69 6.37 -26.86
C ARG A 641 -3.85 7.45 -26.18
N PRO A 642 -3.95 8.73 -26.60
CA PRO A 642 -3.17 9.80 -26.01
C PRO A 642 -3.45 9.96 -24.52
N TYR A 643 -2.39 10.00 -23.71
CA TYR A 643 -2.47 10.36 -22.29
C TYR A 643 -2.51 11.88 -22.15
N LEU A 644 -3.42 12.42 -21.34
CA LEU A 644 -3.46 13.84 -21.00
C LEU A 644 -3.18 13.99 -19.50
N SER A 645 -2.26 14.88 -19.15
CA SER A 645 -1.84 15.04 -17.76
C SER A 645 -2.85 15.91 -17.02
N VAL A 646 -2.99 15.70 -15.70
CA VAL A 646 -3.79 16.61 -14.86
C VAL A 646 -2.99 17.90 -14.70
N GLY A 647 -3.42 18.97 -15.38
CA GLY A 647 -2.57 20.14 -15.53
C GLY A 647 -3.18 21.30 -16.29
N SER A 648 -2.36 22.32 -16.57
CA SER A 648 -2.72 23.43 -17.46
C SER A 648 -2.65 23.02 -18.94
N LEU A 649 -3.14 23.88 -19.84
CA LEU A 649 -3.05 23.65 -21.29
C LEU A 649 -1.58 23.63 -21.74
N ARG A 650 -0.76 24.52 -21.17
CA ARG A 650 0.70 24.55 -21.39
C ARG A 650 1.34 23.22 -21.02
N GLU A 651 1.00 22.70 -19.84
CA GLU A 651 1.50 21.40 -19.34
C GLU A 651 1.12 20.25 -20.28
N GLN A 652 0.04 20.37 -21.07
CA GLN A 652 -0.26 19.38 -22.11
C GLN A 652 0.75 19.39 -23.25
N VAL A 653 1.31 20.53 -23.66
CA VAL A 653 2.28 20.58 -24.77
C VAL A 653 3.68 20.19 -24.32
N ILE A 654 4.09 20.63 -23.12
CA ILE A 654 5.47 20.44 -22.64
C ILE A 654 5.71 19.08 -21.99
N TYR A 655 4.68 18.32 -21.63
CA TYR A 655 4.83 16.98 -21.03
C TYR A 655 5.75 16.09 -21.87
N PRO A 656 6.76 15.40 -21.29
CA PRO A 656 6.96 15.14 -19.85
C PRO A 656 7.78 16.18 -19.08
N TYR A 657 8.19 17.30 -19.69
CA TYR A 657 8.91 18.35 -18.98
C TYR A 657 8.03 19.04 -17.94
N THR A 658 8.66 19.42 -16.83
CA THR A 658 8.12 20.35 -15.85
C THR A 658 8.21 21.79 -16.35
N TYR A 659 7.43 22.70 -15.77
CA TYR A 659 7.48 24.11 -16.13
C TYR A 659 8.89 24.75 -16.02
N PRO A 660 9.71 24.49 -14.98
CA PRO A 660 11.09 24.99 -14.93
C PRO A 660 12.00 24.43 -16.04
N GLU A 661 11.83 23.16 -16.41
CA GLU A 661 12.58 22.56 -17.52
C GLU A 661 12.21 23.21 -18.84
N HIS A 662 10.92 23.54 -19.03
CA HIS A 662 10.47 24.35 -20.15
C HIS A 662 11.11 25.75 -20.16
N VAL A 663 11.12 26.47 -19.03
CA VAL A 663 11.79 27.79 -18.94
C VAL A 663 13.28 27.67 -19.23
N THR A 664 13.94 26.61 -18.74
CA THR A 664 15.37 26.35 -18.98
C THR A 664 15.65 26.01 -20.45
N SER A 665 14.68 25.41 -21.15
CA SER A 665 14.79 25.13 -22.59
C SER A 665 14.82 26.40 -23.46
N GLY A 666 14.49 27.57 -22.89
CA GLY A 666 14.48 28.85 -23.59
C GLY A 666 13.30 29.07 -24.53
N LYS A 667 12.37 28.11 -24.62
CA LYS A 667 11.15 28.22 -25.44
C LYS A 667 10.11 29.10 -24.75
N THR A 668 9.46 29.94 -25.54
CA THR A 668 8.45 30.92 -25.13
C THR A 668 7.02 30.46 -25.45
N ASP A 669 6.02 31.19 -24.96
CA ASP A 669 4.61 30.96 -25.32
C ASP A 669 4.36 31.10 -26.82
N ASP A 670 5.12 31.97 -27.48
CA ASP A 670 5.04 32.17 -28.93
C ASP A 670 5.56 30.94 -29.69
N ASP A 671 6.60 30.28 -29.18
CA ASP A 671 7.08 29.01 -29.72
C ASP A 671 6.04 27.89 -29.52
N LEU A 672 5.39 27.85 -28.35
CA LEU A 672 4.29 26.91 -28.10
C LEU A 672 3.12 27.17 -29.04
N LEU A 673 2.78 28.43 -29.27
CA LEU A 673 1.72 28.81 -30.20
C LEU A 673 2.09 28.48 -31.65
N ALA A 674 3.35 28.64 -32.06
CA ALA A 674 3.85 28.22 -33.36
C ALA A 674 3.71 26.70 -33.55
N ILE A 675 4.07 25.90 -32.54
CA ILE A 675 3.87 24.44 -32.56
C ILE A 675 2.38 24.10 -32.66
N LEU A 676 1.51 24.80 -31.91
CA LEU A 676 0.06 24.59 -32.03
C LEU A 676 -0.48 25.02 -33.39
N LYS A 677 0.12 25.99 -34.08
CA LYS A 677 -0.24 26.33 -35.47
C LYS A 677 0.14 25.18 -36.41
N ASP A 678 1.33 24.61 -36.27
CA ASP A 678 1.80 23.48 -37.09
C ASP A 678 0.89 22.24 -36.97
N VAL A 679 0.27 22.04 -35.80
CA VAL A 679 -0.71 20.96 -35.57
C VAL A 679 -2.18 21.40 -35.65
N HIS A 680 -2.47 22.59 -36.18
CA HIS A 680 -3.83 23.12 -36.33
C HIS A 680 -4.67 23.17 -35.03
N LEU A 681 -4.03 23.50 -33.91
CA LEU A 681 -4.63 23.68 -32.58
C LEU A 681 -4.48 25.10 -32.02
N ALA A 682 -4.07 26.08 -32.83
CA ALA A 682 -3.82 27.46 -32.39
C ALA A 682 -5.05 28.17 -31.80
N TYR A 683 -6.27 27.67 -32.05
CA TYR A 683 -7.50 28.21 -31.47
C TYR A 683 -7.75 27.75 -30.02
N LEU A 684 -7.09 26.68 -29.55
CA LEU A 684 -7.34 26.10 -28.22
C LEU A 684 -7.07 27.06 -27.07
N PRO A 685 -5.95 27.82 -27.03
CA PRO A 685 -5.71 28.78 -25.94
C PRO A 685 -6.85 29.81 -25.83
N THR A 686 -7.34 30.33 -26.94
CA THR A 686 -8.46 31.30 -26.94
C THR A 686 -9.77 30.66 -26.52
N ARG A 687 -10.08 29.45 -27.00
CA ARG A 687 -11.32 28.72 -26.68
C ARG A 687 -11.41 28.36 -25.20
N GLU A 688 -10.29 27.94 -24.62
CA GLU A 688 -10.26 27.35 -23.27
C GLU A 688 -9.90 28.35 -22.16
N GLY A 689 -9.64 29.63 -22.48
CA GLY A 689 -9.37 30.67 -21.49
C GLY A 689 -7.88 30.88 -21.16
N GLY A 690 -6.98 30.44 -22.03
CA GLY A 690 -5.54 30.69 -21.96
C GLY A 690 -4.69 29.47 -21.62
N TRP A 691 -3.36 29.67 -21.61
CA TRP A 691 -2.36 28.62 -21.36
C TRP A 691 -2.40 28.04 -19.94
N GLU A 692 -2.86 28.83 -18.97
CA GLU A 692 -2.87 28.48 -17.54
C GLU A 692 -4.19 27.85 -17.08
N THR A 693 -5.20 27.78 -17.96
CA THR A 693 -6.47 27.11 -17.66
C THR A 693 -6.20 25.66 -17.25
N ARG A 694 -6.85 25.20 -16.17
CA ARG A 694 -6.81 23.80 -15.72
C ARG A 694 -8.20 23.18 -15.82
N LYS A 695 -8.30 22.06 -16.53
CA LYS A 695 -9.54 21.29 -16.73
C LYS A 695 -9.21 19.80 -16.77
N GLU A 696 -10.23 18.96 -16.68
CA GLU A 696 -10.10 17.54 -17.01
C GLU A 696 -10.05 17.39 -18.55
N TRP A 697 -8.85 17.53 -19.12
CA TRP A 697 -8.65 17.59 -20.57
C TRP A 697 -9.13 16.35 -21.31
N LYS A 698 -9.21 15.21 -20.61
CA LYS A 698 -9.76 13.97 -21.15
C LYS A 698 -11.19 14.14 -21.61
N ASP A 699 -12.01 14.93 -20.93
CA ASP A 699 -13.43 15.08 -21.24
C ASP A 699 -13.71 16.32 -22.11
N VAL A 700 -12.77 17.27 -22.14
CA VAL A 700 -12.89 18.53 -22.90
C VAL A 700 -12.42 18.40 -24.35
N LEU A 701 -11.31 17.70 -24.59
CA LEU A 701 -10.74 17.60 -25.93
C LEU A 701 -11.39 16.46 -26.74
N SER A 702 -11.70 16.74 -28.00
CA SER A 702 -12.14 15.73 -28.96
C SER A 702 -11.04 14.70 -29.27
N GLY A 703 -11.40 13.55 -29.84
CA GLY A 703 -10.45 12.49 -30.23
C GLY A 703 -9.33 12.99 -31.16
N GLY A 704 -9.69 13.76 -32.19
CA GLY A 704 -8.72 14.36 -33.10
C GLY A 704 -7.82 15.40 -32.42
N GLU A 705 -8.36 16.23 -31.53
CA GLU A 705 -7.57 17.20 -30.77
C GLU A 705 -6.58 16.53 -29.81
N LYS A 706 -6.99 15.44 -29.15
CA LYS A 706 -6.11 14.62 -28.30
C LYS A 706 -4.91 14.08 -29.06
N GLN A 707 -5.14 13.58 -30.28
CA GLN A 707 -4.09 13.06 -31.16
C GLN A 707 -3.15 14.16 -31.66
N ARG A 708 -3.70 15.29 -32.14
CA ARG A 708 -2.91 16.46 -32.55
C ARG A 708 -2.10 17.05 -31.40
N MET A 709 -2.61 17.00 -30.16
CA MET A 709 -1.86 17.38 -28.96
C MET A 709 -0.68 16.43 -28.72
N GLY A 710 -0.85 15.12 -28.96
CA GLY A 710 0.25 14.16 -28.95
C GLY A 710 1.36 14.53 -29.95
N MET A 711 0.97 14.92 -31.17
CA MET A 711 1.92 15.40 -32.17
C MET A 711 2.59 16.72 -31.76
N ALA A 712 1.86 17.66 -31.16
CA ALA A 712 2.44 18.90 -30.63
C ALA A 712 3.57 18.62 -29.63
N ARG A 713 3.42 17.60 -28.78
CA ARG A 713 4.48 17.16 -27.86
C ARG A 713 5.69 16.64 -28.60
N LEU A 714 5.49 15.84 -29.65
CA LEU A 714 6.59 15.33 -30.48
C LEU A 714 7.40 16.48 -31.09
N LEU A 715 6.71 17.47 -31.69
CA LEU A 715 7.34 18.65 -32.29
C LEU A 715 8.01 19.55 -31.25
N TYR A 716 7.45 19.62 -30.03
CA TYR A 716 8.06 20.36 -28.93
C TYR A 716 9.38 19.73 -28.48
N HIS A 717 9.43 18.41 -28.24
CA HIS A 717 10.62 17.75 -27.70
C HIS A 717 11.70 17.46 -28.74
N ARG A 718 11.33 17.31 -30.02
CA ARG A 718 12.26 17.01 -31.14
C ARG A 718 13.20 15.83 -30.82
N PRO A 719 12.66 14.64 -30.49
CA PRO A 719 13.47 13.45 -30.25
C PRO A 719 14.18 13.00 -31.55
N LYS A 720 15.24 12.17 -31.43
CA LYS A 720 15.88 11.57 -32.60
C LYS A 720 14.96 10.57 -33.31
N PHE A 721 14.19 9.81 -32.53
CA PHE A 721 13.20 8.85 -33.01
C PHE A 721 11.82 9.11 -32.41
N GLY A 722 10.81 9.20 -33.27
CA GLY A 722 9.40 9.24 -32.91
C GLY A 722 8.73 7.92 -33.27
N ILE A 723 8.26 7.17 -32.28
CA ILE A 723 7.48 5.95 -32.50
C ILE A 723 5.99 6.31 -32.40
N LEU A 724 5.26 6.15 -33.50
CA LEU A 724 3.91 6.67 -33.70
C LEU A 724 2.93 5.51 -33.85
N ASP A 725 2.17 5.19 -32.81
CA ASP A 725 1.22 4.06 -32.83
C ASP A 725 -0.19 4.55 -33.14
N GLU A 726 -0.63 4.46 -34.41
CA GLU A 726 -1.96 4.91 -34.89
C GLU A 726 -2.37 6.31 -34.40
N CYS A 727 -1.40 7.20 -34.24
CA CYS A 727 -1.58 8.47 -33.53
C CYS A 727 -2.38 9.53 -34.31
N THR A 728 -2.81 9.25 -35.53
CA THR A 728 -3.56 10.16 -36.42
C THR A 728 -4.88 9.58 -36.94
N SER A 729 -5.36 8.47 -36.37
CA SER A 729 -6.59 7.78 -36.82
C SER A 729 -7.88 8.61 -36.76
N ALA A 730 -7.94 9.62 -35.88
CA ALA A 730 -9.04 10.56 -35.74
C ALA A 730 -8.74 11.94 -36.35
N VAL A 731 -7.72 12.03 -37.21
CA VAL A 731 -7.28 13.26 -37.89
C VAL A 731 -7.48 13.14 -39.40
N SER A 732 -7.93 14.22 -40.03
CA SER A 732 -8.09 14.32 -41.48
C SER A 732 -6.74 14.17 -42.21
N THR A 733 -6.78 13.65 -43.44
CA THR A 733 -5.58 13.28 -44.23
C THR A 733 -4.69 14.48 -44.60
N ASP A 734 -5.29 15.66 -44.78
CA ASP A 734 -4.62 16.93 -45.05
C ASP A 734 -3.74 17.36 -43.86
N VAL A 735 -4.33 17.41 -42.67
CA VAL A 735 -3.63 17.79 -41.42
C VAL A 735 -2.62 16.72 -41.02
N GLU A 736 -2.97 15.44 -41.19
CA GLU A 736 -2.03 14.33 -41.01
C GLU A 736 -0.77 14.54 -41.86
N GLY A 737 -0.94 14.87 -43.14
CA GLY A 737 0.18 15.07 -44.03
C GLY A 737 1.12 16.19 -43.59
N LEU A 738 0.55 17.34 -43.20
CA LEU A 738 1.32 18.49 -42.74
C LEU A 738 2.13 18.19 -41.48
N MET A 739 1.54 17.46 -40.53
CA MET A 739 2.21 17.08 -39.28
C MET A 739 3.43 16.17 -39.53
N TYR A 740 3.29 15.18 -40.41
CA TYR A 740 4.40 14.27 -40.75
C TYR A 740 5.51 15.01 -41.51
N ALA A 741 5.15 15.86 -42.47
CA ALA A 741 6.11 16.70 -43.19
C ALA A 741 6.90 17.59 -42.21
N LYS A 742 6.22 18.21 -41.24
CA LYS A 742 6.87 19.05 -40.23
C LYS A 742 7.80 18.25 -39.31
N ALA A 743 7.40 17.05 -38.90
CA ALA A 743 8.24 16.18 -38.09
C ALA A 743 9.54 15.78 -38.84
N LYS A 744 9.45 15.49 -40.15
CA LYS A 744 10.61 15.22 -41.01
C LYS A 744 11.51 16.45 -41.16
N GLU A 745 10.93 17.64 -41.37
CA GLU A 745 11.69 18.91 -41.45
C GLU A 745 12.50 19.18 -40.17
N LEU A 746 11.96 18.81 -39.00
CA LEU A 746 12.65 18.92 -37.71
C LEU A 746 13.71 17.84 -37.48
N GLY A 747 13.94 16.93 -38.43
CA GLY A 747 14.94 15.86 -38.35
C GLY A 747 14.54 14.67 -37.47
N ILE A 748 13.24 14.48 -37.20
CA ILE A 748 12.74 13.38 -36.38
C ILE A 748 12.60 12.14 -37.26
N THR A 749 13.27 11.04 -36.90
CA THR A 749 13.12 9.75 -37.58
C THR A 749 11.81 9.09 -37.16
N LEU A 750 10.97 8.71 -38.12
CA LEU A 750 9.59 8.27 -37.85
C LEU A 750 9.48 6.75 -37.99
N ILE A 751 9.05 6.07 -36.93
CA ILE A 751 8.65 4.67 -36.94
C ILE A 751 7.15 4.63 -36.68
N THR A 752 6.37 4.47 -37.75
CA THR A 752 4.93 4.66 -37.72
C THR A 752 4.21 3.34 -37.84
N ILE A 753 3.26 3.08 -36.95
CA ILE A 753 2.33 1.96 -37.06
C ILE A 753 1.00 2.52 -37.57
N SER A 754 0.61 2.12 -38.77
CA SER A 754 -0.66 2.56 -39.36
C SER A 754 -1.03 1.66 -40.54
N HIS A 755 -2.32 1.65 -40.85
CA HIS A 755 -2.86 1.01 -42.05
C HIS A 755 -3.26 2.03 -43.12
N ARG A 756 -3.05 3.33 -42.87
CA ARG A 756 -3.54 4.39 -43.77
C ARG A 756 -2.63 4.52 -45.00
N PRO A 757 -3.16 4.37 -46.22
CA PRO A 757 -2.39 4.56 -47.46
C PRO A 757 -1.78 5.96 -47.60
N SER A 758 -2.41 6.98 -47.01
CA SER A 758 -1.94 8.37 -47.01
C SER A 758 -0.55 8.58 -46.43
N LEU A 759 -0.05 7.65 -45.62
CA LEU A 759 1.23 7.74 -44.92
C LEU A 759 2.40 7.14 -45.71
N PHE A 760 2.15 6.35 -46.76
CA PHE A 760 3.21 5.70 -47.54
C PHE A 760 4.20 6.72 -48.12
N LYS A 761 3.70 7.86 -48.61
CA LYS A 761 4.53 8.96 -49.15
C LYS A 761 5.55 9.58 -48.17
N TYR A 762 5.43 9.33 -46.87
CA TYR A 762 6.35 9.87 -45.86
C TYR A 762 7.41 8.88 -45.40
N HIS A 763 7.29 7.61 -45.79
CA HIS A 763 8.14 6.51 -45.36
C HIS A 763 8.87 5.88 -46.55
N GLU A 764 10.05 5.34 -46.31
CA GLU A 764 10.91 4.72 -47.33
C GLU A 764 10.87 3.19 -47.23
N VAL A 765 10.68 2.67 -46.01
CA VAL A 765 10.65 1.24 -45.74
C VAL A 765 9.28 0.85 -45.22
N LEU A 766 8.73 -0.22 -45.76
CA LEU A 766 7.50 -0.86 -45.31
C LEU A 766 7.85 -2.18 -44.62
N LEU A 767 7.54 -2.29 -43.32
CA LEU A 767 7.53 -3.56 -42.61
C LEU A 767 6.10 -4.11 -42.61
N ARG A 768 5.87 -5.20 -43.34
CA ARG A 768 4.57 -5.87 -43.41
C ARG A 768 4.59 -7.10 -42.50
N LEU A 769 3.75 -7.10 -41.47
CA LEU A 769 3.52 -8.26 -40.62
C LEU A 769 2.35 -9.06 -41.20
N THR A 770 2.62 -10.22 -41.81
CA THR A 770 1.59 -11.01 -42.53
C THR A 770 0.67 -11.75 -41.57
N GLY A 771 1.20 -12.17 -40.41
CA GLY A 771 0.47 -12.88 -39.36
C GLY A 771 0.32 -14.38 -39.59
N GLU A 772 0.75 -14.89 -40.73
CA GLU A 772 0.88 -16.33 -40.97
C GLU A 772 2.11 -16.85 -40.22
N ASN A 773 1.89 -17.60 -39.13
CA ASN A 773 2.96 -18.19 -38.30
C ASN A 773 4.04 -17.18 -37.82
N GLY A 774 3.67 -15.92 -37.64
CA GLY A 774 4.58 -14.85 -37.23
C GLY A 774 5.56 -14.37 -38.31
N ALA A 775 5.29 -14.65 -39.58
CA ALA A 775 6.09 -14.17 -40.70
C ALA A 775 5.97 -12.64 -40.89
N TRP A 776 7.05 -12.06 -41.44
CA TRP A 776 7.18 -10.64 -41.73
C TRP A 776 8.00 -10.44 -43.00
N GLU A 777 7.72 -9.35 -43.70
CA GLU A 777 8.34 -8.96 -44.97
C GLU A 777 8.76 -7.49 -44.88
N THR A 778 9.85 -7.14 -45.56
CA THR A 778 10.35 -5.76 -45.65
C THR A 778 10.47 -5.35 -47.11
N ASP A 779 9.75 -4.30 -47.48
CA ASP A 779 9.75 -3.73 -48.82
C ASP A 779 10.26 -2.28 -48.78
N PHE A 780 10.79 -1.79 -49.91
CA PHE A 780 11.11 -0.38 -50.09
C PHE A 780 9.98 0.30 -50.86
N ILE A 781 9.39 1.33 -50.26
CA ILE A 781 8.29 2.10 -50.83
C ILE A 781 8.86 2.90 -52.01
N GLY A 782 8.38 2.61 -53.22
CA GLY A 782 8.87 3.21 -54.47
C GLY A 782 9.68 2.30 -55.40
N ALA A 783 9.77 1.00 -55.13
CA ALA A 783 10.20 0.03 -56.14
C ALA A 783 9.14 -0.10 -57.26
N GLU A 784 9.56 -0.26 -58.52
CA GLU A 784 8.71 -0.35 -59.73
C GLU A 784 7.50 -1.29 -59.61
N THR A 785 7.54 -2.24 -58.68
CA THR A 785 6.52 -3.25 -58.42
C THR A 785 5.22 -2.71 -57.81
N GLU A 786 5.26 -1.61 -57.04
CA GLU A 786 4.05 -1.01 -56.45
C GLU A 786 3.37 0.03 -57.37
N GLN A 787 4.11 0.70 -58.27
CA GLN A 787 3.46 1.49 -59.32
C GLN A 787 2.58 0.58 -60.19
N LEU A 788 3.09 -0.60 -60.54
CA LEU A 788 2.31 -1.63 -61.24
C LEU A 788 1.10 -2.11 -60.42
N SER A 789 1.21 -2.32 -59.10
CA SER A 789 0.06 -2.81 -58.31
C SER A 789 -0.99 -1.72 -58.05
N LEU A 790 -0.58 -0.47 -57.84
CA LEU A 790 -1.48 0.67 -57.68
C LEU A 790 -2.14 1.03 -59.01
N GLU A 791 -1.42 0.99 -60.13
CA GLU A 791 -2.01 1.13 -61.47
C GLU A 791 -3.01 0.01 -61.74
N ASN A 792 -2.68 -1.24 -61.39
CA ASN A 792 -3.62 -2.35 -61.51
C ASN A 792 -4.85 -2.17 -60.60
N GLU A 793 -4.70 -1.69 -59.37
CA GLU A 793 -5.82 -1.46 -58.44
C GLU A 793 -6.70 -0.26 -58.88
N ILE A 794 -6.08 0.78 -59.44
CA ILE A 794 -6.79 1.90 -60.08
C ILE A 794 -7.55 1.40 -61.31
N GLU A 795 -6.94 0.62 -62.19
CA GLU A 795 -7.57 0.04 -63.37
C GLU A 795 -8.76 -0.86 -62.97
N ASP A 796 -8.61 -1.65 -61.91
CA ASP A 796 -9.66 -2.54 -61.40
C ASP A 796 -10.82 -1.75 -60.74
N LEU A 797 -10.53 -0.61 -60.11
CA LEU A 797 -11.54 0.31 -59.58
C LEU A 797 -12.25 1.10 -60.68
N GLU A 798 -11.55 1.55 -61.72
CA GLU A 798 -12.13 2.18 -62.91
C GLU A 798 -13.08 1.24 -63.63
N LYS A 799 -12.71 -0.04 -63.74
CA LYS A 799 -13.55 -1.10 -64.31
C LYS A 799 -14.85 -1.29 -63.50
N LYS A 800 -14.73 -1.33 -62.17
CA LYS A 800 -15.90 -1.38 -61.26
C LYS A 800 -16.76 -0.11 -61.33
N MET A 801 -16.17 1.05 -61.59
CA MET A 801 -16.91 2.30 -61.80
C MET A 801 -17.65 2.32 -63.13
N ALA A 802 -17.11 1.71 -64.19
CA ALA A 802 -17.81 1.57 -65.47
C ALA A 802 -19.07 0.69 -65.33
N ASP A 803 -19.04 -0.34 -64.48
CA ASP A 803 -20.19 -1.21 -64.21
C ASP A 803 -21.34 -0.49 -63.46
N VAL A 804 -21.08 0.66 -62.81
CA VAL A 804 -22.08 1.43 -62.06
C VAL A 804 -23.18 1.99 -62.96
N GLU A 805 -22.87 2.37 -64.20
CA GLU A 805 -23.91 2.82 -65.14
C GLU A 805 -24.86 1.68 -65.54
N GLY A 806 -24.32 0.47 -65.69
CA GLY A 806 -25.13 -0.74 -65.91
C GLY A 806 -26.06 -1.03 -64.74
N TRP A 807 -25.57 -0.91 -63.50
CA TRP A 807 -26.39 -1.10 -62.30
C TRP A 807 -27.46 -0.01 -62.13
N LYS A 808 -27.17 1.25 -62.46
CA LYS A 808 -28.17 2.33 -62.45
C LYS A 808 -29.29 2.07 -63.46
N THR A 809 -28.93 1.60 -64.65
CA THR A 809 -29.91 1.25 -65.70
C THR A 809 -30.79 0.09 -65.23
N ARG A 810 -30.19 -0.95 -64.62
CA ARG A 810 -30.91 -2.09 -64.06
C ARG A 810 -31.85 -1.70 -62.91
N ILE A 811 -31.44 -0.77 -62.05
CA ILE A 811 -32.31 -0.21 -61.00
C ILE A 811 -33.51 0.52 -61.61
N GLY A 812 -33.32 1.28 -62.69
CA GLY A 812 -34.39 1.96 -63.41
C GLY A 812 -35.39 0.99 -64.05
N GLU A 813 -34.91 -0.14 -64.59
CA GLU A 813 -35.75 -1.23 -65.10
C GLU A 813 -36.54 -1.90 -63.97
N ILE A 814 -35.89 -2.23 -62.86
CA ILE A 814 -36.54 -2.85 -61.69
C ILE A 814 -37.59 -1.90 -61.09
N GLN A 815 -37.34 -0.59 -61.05
CA GLN A 815 -38.34 0.39 -60.62
C GLN A 815 -39.53 0.47 -61.58
N LYS A 816 -39.31 0.33 -62.90
CA LYS A 816 -40.40 0.21 -63.88
C LYS A 816 -41.19 -1.08 -63.65
N GLU A 817 -40.54 -2.23 -63.50
CA GLU A 817 -41.19 -3.53 -63.21
C GLU A 817 -42.02 -3.48 -61.92
N LEU A 818 -41.48 -2.89 -60.84
CA LEU A 818 -42.19 -2.70 -59.57
C LEU A 818 -43.37 -1.71 -59.68
N SER A 819 -43.30 -0.72 -60.57
CA SER A 819 -44.40 0.23 -60.79
C SER A 819 -45.61 -0.41 -61.49
N PHE A 820 -45.41 -1.47 -62.27
CA PHE A 820 -46.51 -2.27 -62.86
C PHE A 820 -47.17 -3.22 -61.86
N SER A 821 -46.54 -3.51 -60.71
CA SER A 821 -47.10 -4.37 -59.65
C SER A 821 -48.04 -3.62 -58.68
N LYS A 822 -48.31 -2.33 -58.90
CA LYS A 822 -49.11 -1.48 -57.99
C LYS A 822 -50.46 -0.99 -58.54
N ASN A 823 -50.89 -1.48 -59.71
CA ASN A 823 -52.23 -1.23 -60.24
C ASN A 823 -53.12 -2.46 -60.12
#